data_AF-A0A0S8BP81-F1
#
_entry.id   AF-A0A0S8BP81-F1
#
_cell.length_a   1.000
_cell.length_b   1.000
_cell.length_c   1.000
_cell.angle_alpha   90.00
_cell.angle_beta   90.00
_cell.angle_gamma   90.00
#
_symmetry.space_group_name_H-M   'P 1'
#
loop_
_entity.id
_entity.type
_entity.pdbx_description
1 polymer ?
#
loop_
_entity_poly.entity_id
_entity_poly.type
_entity_poly.pdbx_seq_one_letter_code
_entity_poly.pdbx_strand_id
1 'polypeptide(L)'
;MKIPNNTIRIFLINGLGYVAGAIVGFLFIYLAGRFGLADWLFGLVGEGQFFLQILAIPFIAWFLLALGGAIMGGIGGWVLVNSIGTERKGKLIAGSSVAFAGSTGILLIVFLLLLSFIALYNNFNAQRIEQYGILFGLYGLVFGLLTGIFQAFTTVRLRHTWRVILSSTLGFALGGVFAGLLIRWINPLDGLDTYPILTTIILLIALALPYFIGGGALGIAYKQIAQLVTESGDTVESAQSPRWQILVVAVLALFVIVPVVSLVERISGFLTIRPANLQSQISPTTVGVRWSEPVVVTSGIGDMALPTSDLDTAVVVATDSTEHQAWCSPEGMIQYQLGSGPVERIDFPSCSSTPTIALDLDGNPHIVWYTQEVRDTNRVVSPASLLVESIRKNGGWSDAAIAARTESEVLASLESDTEGNLILVWVDAADPTGNLSMAVQENYQCSEDELDPVERAGLEKLLGGGTRPAGAEVPYCRNQFDRIIYTPNPEAEYSDQQITKNGGFDQVSALVEGAEYEVLFNVMQYVETKAEPSPGRILVESIGKLYQQVKDNPEDYPRGMTVRILLGNYPIIANFSWGDQIIEVIKDLKWAGIEKMVDPEIGWRVEVANYPGVYPHSHNKMLVVDGKLAGGLGFNYNYIHFTKDHPSGEGDDLFDLGMTVTGPVAQDAITHYDDMWGGADQIHCEDLTLTDGQWQDTCQEVKATNDHVPEVLRAYLSPEGDTSAFSLYRSEKFNEADDFIAASLAASTKSIDLITANFSLDIQCIIHLLFPGFCTLEDSTPYIDAILEAVEKNNTKVRVIMENANSYGLENRVTAMVIYPELVKHGLDDQVELRFFNGRVHAKSGLIDDALLIIGSQNFQYSAWGKGGGLGENMITTSDPDAIAEYKKLFEFKWKQAVPVDEAEYGATKK
;
A
#
# COMPACT_ATOMS: atom_id res chain seq x y z
N MET A 1 -55.12 3.71 43.26
CA MET A 1 -55.67 3.70 41.89
C MET A 1 -55.88 2.24 41.50
N LYS A 2 -57.13 1.74 41.39
CA LYS A 2 -57.39 0.33 41.02
C LYS A 2 -57.18 0.18 39.51
N ILE A 3 -56.09 -0.48 39.09
CA ILE A 3 -55.90 -0.82 37.68
C ILE A 3 -56.99 -1.83 37.30
N PRO A 4 -57.86 -1.55 36.30
CA PRO A 4 -58.87 -2.51 35.89
C PRO A 4 -58.21 -3.82 35.47
N ASN A 5 -58.75 -4.97 35.88
CA ASN A 5 -58.20 -6.30 35.58
C ASN A 5 -57.97 -6.52 34.06
N ASN A 6 -58.75 -5.84 33.22
CA ASN A 6 -58.64 -5.87 31.77
C ASN A 6 -57.41 -5.11 31.20
N THR A 7 -56.76 -4.22 31.94
CA THR A 7 -55.57 -3.48 31.46
C THR A 7 -54.31 -4.31 31.64
N ILE A 8 -54.19 -5.02 32.76
CA ILE A 8 -53.09 -5.98 33.00
C ILE A 8 -53.14 -7.10 31.96
N ARG A 9 -54.32 -7.66 31.68
CA ARG A 9 -54.49 -8.69 30.64
C ARG A 9 -54.00 -8.22 29.27
N ILE A 10 -54.31 -6.98 28.87
CA ILE A 10 -53.89 -6.42 27.58
C ILE A 10 -52.39 -6.17 27.54
N PHE A 11 -51.80 -5.68 28.64
CA PHE A 11 -50.35 -5.56 28.77
C PHE A 11 -49.66 -6.92 28.57
N LEU A 12 -50.11 -7.95 29.28
CA LEU A 12 -49.52 -9.30 29.21
C LEU A 12 -49.65 -9.92 27.82
N ILE A 13 -50.85 -9.86 27.20
CA ILE A 13 -51.08 -10.43 25.87
C ILE A 13 -50.18 -9.76 24.82
N ASN A 14 -50.10 -8.42 24.85
CA ASN A 14 -49.27 -7.70 23.87
C ASN A 14 -47.79 -7.88 24.15
N GLY A 15 -47.36 -7.86 25.41
CA GLY A 15 -45.99 -8.17 25.78
C GLY A 15 -45.55 -9.54 25.27
N LEU A 16 -46.35 -10.58 25.51
CA LEU A 16 -46.08 -11.93 24.98
C LEU A 16 -46.13 -11.98 23.44
N GLY A 17 -47.02 -11.23 22.81
CA GLY A 17 -47.13 -11.14 21.35
C GLY A 17 -45.86 -10.59 20.70
N TYR A 18 -45.29 -9.51 21.25
CA TYR A 18 -44.03 -8.95 20.75
C TYR A 18 -42.82 -9.83 21.10
N VAL A 19 -42.82 -10.54 22.23
CA VAL A 19 -41.79 -11.56 22.53
C VAL A 19 -41.84 -12.71 21.53
N ALA A 20 -43.03 -13.24 21.23
CA ALA A 20 -43.19 -14.28 20.21
C ALA A 20 -42.75 -13.78 18.84
N GLY A 21 -43.11 -12.54 18.48
CA GLY A 21 -42.62 -11.89 17.27
C GLY A 21 -41.10 -11.81 17.23
N ALA A 22 -40.46 -11.44 18.35
CA ALA A 22 -39.01 -11.35 18.44
C ALA A 22 -38.34 -12.70 18.24
N ILE A 23 -38.85 -13.75 18.90
CA ILE A 23 -38.35 -15.13 18.75
C ILE A 23 -38.41 -15.56 17.28
N VAL A 24 -39.54 -15.35 16.60
CA VAL A 24 -39.69 -15.74 15.19
C VAL A 24 -38.79 -14.90 14.28
N GLY A 25 -38.66 -13.60 14.54
CA GLY A 25 -37.75 -12.71 13.80
C GLY A 25 -36.29 -13.14 13.93
N PHE A 26 -35.83 -13.43 15.15
CA PHE A 26 -34.47 -13.94 15.40
C PHE A 26 -34.26 -15.33 14.80
N LEU A 27 -35.25 -16.21 14.88
CA LEU A 27 -35.18 -17.53 14.24
C LEU A 27 -35.08 -17.40 12.72
N PHE A 28 -35.80 -16.46 12.11
CA PHE A 28 -35.67 -16.17 10.68
C PHE A 28 -34.26 -15.72 10.33
N ILE A 29 -33.69 -14.76 11.07
CA ILE A 29 -32.31 -14.29 10.84
C ILE A 29 -31.31 -15.45 10.98
N TYR A 30 -31.45 -16.27 12.02
CA TYR A 30 -30.61 -17.44 12.26
C TYR A 30 -30.70 -18.46 11.10
N LEU A 31 -31.91 -18.79 10.66
CA LEU A 31 -32.13 -19.71 9.55
C LEU A 31 -31.62 -19.13 8.22
N ALA A 32 -31.82 -17.83 7.97
CA ALA A 32 -31.29 -17.16 6.79
C ALA A 32 -29.76 -17.24 6.72
N GLY A 33 -29.08 -17.03 7.85
CA GLY A 33 -27.63 -17.26 7.95
C GLY A 33 -27.27 -18.74 7.73
N ARG A 34 -27.98 -19.67 8.37
CA ARG A 34 -27.67 -21.11 8.28
C ARG A 34 -27.92 -21.74 6.92
N PHE A 35 -28.88 -21.23 6.16
CA PHE A 35 -29.18 -21.69 4.80
C PHE A 35 -28.30 -21.01 3.72
N GLY A 36 -27.28 -20.26 4.12
CA GLY A 36 -26.34 -19.63 3.19
C GLY A 36 -26.97 -18.50 2.37
N LEU A 37 -28.03 -17.83 2.86
CA LEU A 37 -28.58 -16.66 2.16
C LEU A 37 -27.56 -15.51 2.15
N ALA A 38 -26.79 -15.37 3.23
CA ALA A 38 -25.68 -14.43 3.28
C ALA A 38 -24.59 -14.82 2.28
N ASP A 39 -24.13 -16.08 2.30
CA ASP A 39 -23.13 -16.60 1.36
C ASP A 39 -23.57 -16.45 -0.11
N TRP A 40 -24.85 -16.70 -0.40
CA TRP A 40 -25.43 -16.48 -1.72
C TRP A 40 -25.42 -15.00 -2.13
N LEU A 41 -25.72 -14.09 -1.20
CA LEU A 41 -25.64 -12.65 -1.46
C LEU A 41 -24.18 -12.19 -1.61
N PHE A 42 -23.23 -12.77 -0.88
CA PHE A 42 -21.80 -12.52 -1.05
C PHE A 42 -21.28 -13.00 -2.40
N GLY A 43 -21.75 -14.15 -2.88
CA GLY A 43 -21.40 -14.67 -4.20
C GLY A 43 -21.84 -13.80 -5.38
N LEU A 44 -22.64 -12.74 -5.13
CA LEU A 44 -22.96 -11.72 -6.15
C LEU A 44 -21.83 -10.69 -6.34
N VAL A 45 -20.89 -10.62 -5.40
CA VAL A 45 -19.69 -9.76 -5.47
C VAL A 45 -18.53 -10.62 -5.95
N GLY A 46 -17.81 -10.17 -6.98
CA GLY A 46 -16.68 -10.92 -7.54
C GLY A 46 -15.61 -11.26 -6.49
N GLU A 47 -14.96 -12.42 -6.62
CA GLU A 47 -13.94 -12.90 -5.67
C GLU A 47 -12.76 -11.93 -5.51
N GLY A 48 -12.42 -11.17 -6.55
CA GLY A 48 -11.38 -10.13 -6.50
C GLY A 48 -11.82 -8.77 -5.94
N GLN A 49 -13.00 -8.67 -5.31
CA GLN A 49 -13.55 -7.40 -4.78
C GLN A 49 -13.70 -7.46 -3.26
N PHE A 50 -12.61 -7.82 -2.57
CA PHE A 50 -12.59 -8.11 -1.14
C PHE A 50 -13.21 -7.00 -0.26
N PHE A 51 -12.84 -5.74 -0.48
CA PHE A 51 -13.40 -4.63 0.30
C PHE A 51 -14.90 -4.44 0.06
N LEU A 52 -15.38 -4.69 -1.15
CA LEU A 52 -16.80 -4.64 -1.46
C LEU A 52 -17.55 -5.79 -0.79
N GLN A 53 -16.92 -6.98 -0.66
CA GLN A 53 -17.47 -8.08 0.14
C GLN A 53 -17.57 -7.68 1.62
N ILE A 54 -16.52 -7.08 2.20
CA ILE A 54 -16.57 -6.55 3.58
C ILE A 54 -17.70 -5.54 3.72
N LEU A 55 -17.86 -4.61 2.78
CA LEU A 55 -18.96 -3.62 2.81
C LEU A 55 -20.32 -4.30 2.67
N ALA A 56 -20.43 -5.37 1.88
CA ALA A 56 -21.67 -6.11 1.71
C ALA A 56 -22.12 -6.77 3.03
N ILE A 57 -21.21 -7.14 3.94
CA ILE A 57 -21.53 -7.76 5.24
C ILE A 57 -22.52 -6.91 6.05
N PRO A 58 -22.23 -5.65 6.41
CA PRO A 58 -23.18 -4.82 7.17
C PRO A 58 -24.46 -4.54 6.40
N PHE A 59 -24.45 -4.47 5.06
CA PHE A 59 -25.68 -4.28 4.28
C PHE A 59 -26.59 -5.51 4.28
N ILE A 60 -26.02 -6.69 4.08
CA ILE A 60 -26.74 -7.97 4.14
C ILE A 60 -27.26 -8.16 5.56
N ALA A 61 -26.42 -7.95 6.58
CA ALA A 61 -26.82 -8.01 7.97
C ALA A 61 -27.96 -7.03 8.25
N TRP A 62 -27.82 -5.76 7.87
CA TRP A 62 -28.87 -4.74 8.00
C TRP A 62 -30.19 -5.17 7.36
N PHE A 63 -30.14 -5.71 6.14
CA PHE A 63 -31.31 -6.16 5.41
C PHE A 63 -32.00 -7.33 6.12
N LEU A 64 -31.24 -8.35 6.54
CA LEU A 64 -31.78 -9.48 7.29
C LEU A 64 -32.37 -9.05 8.64
N LEU A 65 -31.72 -8.11 9.32
CA LEU A 65 -32.21 -7.54 10.58
C LEU A 65 -33.49 -6.72 10.39
N ALA A 66 -33.58 -5.93 9.32
CA ALA A 66 -34.79 -5.20 8.96
C ALA A 66 -35.96 -6.16 8.63
N LEU A 67 -35.68 -7.26 7.91
CA LEU A 67 -36.68 -8.31 7.65
C LEU A 67 -37.12 -9.02 8.93
N GLY A 68 -36.18 -9.39 9.81
CA GLY A 68 -36.48 -9.98 11.11
C GLY A 68 -37.32 -9.03 11.99
N GLY A 69 -36.98 -7.75 12.00
CA GLY A 69 -37.77 -6.68 12.62
C GLY A 69 -39.17 -6.57 12.02
N ALA A 70 -39.32 -6.66 10.69
CA ALA A 70 -40.62 -6.64 10.03
C ALA A 70 -41.52 -7.81 10.48
N ILE A 71 -40.97 -9.02 10.57
CA ILE A 71 -41.67 -10.22 11.05
C ILE A 71 -42.10 -10.02 12.51
N MET A 72 -41.18 -9.55 13.36
CA MET A 72 -41.44 -9.25 14.77
C MET A 72 -42.59 -8.24 14.93
N GLY A 73 -42.50 -7.12 14.21
CA GLY A 73 -43.53 -6.08 14.19
C GLY A 73 -44.86 -6.58 13.65
N GLY A 74 -44.86 -7.43 12.62
CA GLY A 74 -46.07 -8.02 12.03
C GLY A 74 -46.83 -8.92 13.00
N ILE A 75 -46.11 -9.82 13.71
CA ILE A 75 -46.71 -10.70 14.73
C ILE A 75 -47.22 -9.87 15.91
N GLY A 76 -46.41 -8.94 16.43
CA GLY A 76 -46.83 -8.05 17.52
C GLY A 76 -48.03 -7.19 17.14
N GLY A 77 -48.04 -6.65 15.93
CA GLY A 77 -49.14 -5.87 15.36
C GLY A 77 -50.42 -6.69 15.19
N TRP A 78 -50.30 -7.98 14.81
CA TRP A 78 -51.45 -8.88 14.71
C TRP A 78 -52.09 -9.15 16.08
N VAL A 79 -51.28 -9.40 17.11
CA VAL A 79 -51.75 -9.54 18.50
C VAL A 79 -52.40 -8.25 18.99
N LEU A 80 -51.80 -7.10 18.66
CA LEU A 80 -52.31 -5.78 19.01
C LEU A 80 -53.68 -5.52 18.41
N VAL A 81 -53.88 -5.78 17.12
CA VAL A 81 -55.19 -5.65 16.45
C VAL A 81 -56.26 -6.48 17.15
N ASN A 82 -55.95 -7.75 17.44
CA ASN A 82 -56.90 -8.67 18.06
C ASN A 82 -57.23 -8.28 19.52
N SER A 83 -56.33 -7.56 20.19
CA SER A 83 -56.55 -7.04 21.55
C SER A 83 -57.46 -5.80 21.58
N ILE A 84 -57.51 -5.03 20.48
CA ILE A 84 -58.25 -3.76 20.40
C ILE A 84 -59.61 -3.95 19.71
N GLY A 85 -59.74 -4.92 18.81
CA GLY A 85 -61.00 -5.25 18.14
C GLY A 85 -61.37 -4.36 16.95
N THR A 86 -60.40 -3.79 16.23
CA THR A 86 -60.65 -3.01 15.00
C THR A 86 -60.88 -3.89 13.77
N GLU A 87 -61.74 -3.46 12.84
CA GLU A 87 -62.02 -4.17 11.59
C GLU A 87 -60.89 -4.00 10.55
N ARG A 88 -60.18 -2.87 10.58
CA ARG A 88 -59.10 -2.56 9.63
C ARG A 88 -57.74 -3.10 10.09
N LYS A 89 -57.64 -4.43 10.14
CA LYS A 89 -56.46 -5.15 10.67
C LYS A 89 -55.15 -4.85 9.91
N GLY A 90 -55.21 -4.79 8.58
CA GLY A 90 -54.02 -4.72 7.73
C GLY A 90 -53.13 -3.49 7.98
N LYS A 91 -53.73 -2.33 8.26
CA LYS A 91 -52.96 -1.09 8.49
C LYS A 91 -52.09 -1.15 9.74
N LEU A 92 -52.63 -1.69 10.84
CA LEU A 92 -51.91 -1.75 12.11
C LEU A 92 -50.77 -2.79 12.05
N ILE A 93 -51.02 -3.92 11.39
CA ILE A 93 -50.02 -4.97 11.15
C ILE A 93 -48.89 -4.43 10.28
N ALA A 94 -49.23 -3.79 9.15
CA ALA A 94 -48.24 -3.22 8.24
C ALA A 94 -47.45 -2.08 8.89
N GLY A 95 -48.12 -1.17 9.61
CA GLY A 95 -47.45 -0.09 10.34
C GLY A 95 -46.47 -0.61 11.38
N SER A 96 -46.87 -1.64 12.14
CA SER A 96 -46.01 -2.33 13.11
C SER A 96 -44.82 -3.02 12.45
N SER A 97 -45.04 -3.69 11.33
CA SER A 97 -43.97 -4.32 10.55
C SER A 97 -42.94 -3.27 10.09
N VAL A 98 -43.40 -2.16 9.49
CA VAL A 98 -42.53 -1.07 9.03
C VAL A 98 -41.79 -0.40 10.20
N ALA A 99 -42.47 -0.18 11.31
CA ALA A 99 -41.88 0.48 12.48
C ALA A 99 -40.72 -0.33 13.06
N PHE A 100 -40.90 -1.63 13.23
CA PHE A 100 -39.86 -2.51 13.75
C PHE A 100 -38.78 -2.84 12.72
N ALA A 101 -39.11 -2.91 11.42
CA ALA A 101 -38.11 -3.05 10.36
C ALA A 101 -37.16 -1.85 10.36
N GLY A 102 -37.71 -0.63 10.39
CA GLY A 102 -36.94 0.61 10.40
C GLY A 102 -36.12 0.77 11.68
N SER A 103 -36.71 0.57 12.85
CA SER A 103 -35.98 0.75 14.12
C SER A 103 -34.91 -0.32 14.34
N THR A 104 -35.19 -1.59 14.00
CA THR A 104 -34.22 -2.68 14.14
C THR A 104 -33.08 -2.54 13.14
N GLY A 105 -33.37 -2.20 11.87
CA GLY A 105 -32.35 -1.95 10.86
C GLY A 105 -31.44 -0.77 11.23
N ILE A 106 -32.02 0.37 11.61
CA ILE A 106 -31.24 1.59 11.91
C ILE A 106 -30.38 1.42 13.17
N LEU A 107 -30.94 0.91 14.26
CA LEU A 107 -30.27 0.98 15.56
C LEU A 107 -29.34 -0.18 15.86
N LEU A 108 -29.51 -1.33 15.22
CA LEU A 108 -28.68 -2.48 15.54
C LEU A 108 -27.25 -2.30 15.02
N ILE A 109 -27.04 -1.62 13.90
CA ILE A 109 -25.68 -1.23 13.45
C ILE A 109 -25.03 -0.30 14.48
N VAL A 110 -25.75 0.76 14.90
CA VAL A 110 -25.26 1.71 15.91
C VAL A 110 -24.93 0.99 17.22
N PHE A 111 -25.74 -0.01 17.60
CA PHE A 111 -25.53 -0.82 18.79
C PHE A 111 -24.33 -1.74 18.66
N LEU A 112 -24.13 -2.40 17.52
CA LEU A 112 -22.95 -3.23 17.27
C LEU A 112 -21.67 -2.38 17.26
N LEU A 113 -21.71 -1.19 16.67
CA LEU A 113 -20.59 -0.23 16.72
C LEU A 113 -20.31 0.23 18.15
N LEU A 114 -21.36 0.53 18.93
CA LEU A 114 -21.22 0.95 20.33
C LEU A 114 -20.68 -0.18 21.21
N LEU A 115 -21.15 -1.43 21.02
CA LEU A 115 -20.61 -2.61 21.69
C LEU A 115 -19.15 -2.86 21.30
N SER A 116 -18.83 -2.75 20.01
CA SER A 116 -17.45 -2.90 19.51
C SER A 116 -16.54 -1.82 20.08
N PHE A 117 -17.01 -0.57 20.14
CA PHE A 117 -16.28 0.55 20.75
C PHE A 117 -16.06 0.33 22.25
N ILE A 118 -17.06 -0.17 22.98
CA ILE A 118 -16.93 -0.50 24.40
C ILE A 118 -15.97 -1.68 24.60
N ALA A 119 -16.01 -2.70 23.74
CA ALA A 119 -15.09 -3.83 23.76
C ALA A 119 -13.65 -3.36 23.53
N LEU A 120 -13.43 -2.54 22.50
CA LEU A 120 -12.14 -1.96 22.14
C LEU A 120 -11.57 -1.04 23.23
N TYR A 121 -12.40 -0.15 23.80
CA TYR A 121 -11.90 0.90 24.70
C TYR A 121 -11.80 0.45 26.16
N ASN A 122 -12.65 -0.46 26.62
CA ASN A 122 -12.69 -0.86 28.03
C ASN A 122 -12.13 -2.26 28.31
N ASN A 123 -11.77 -3.04 27.29
CA ASN A 123 -11.26 -4.42 27.42
C ASN A 123 -12.11 -5.27 28.41
N PHE A 124 -13.43 -5.03 28.45
CA PHE A 124 -14.41 -5.57 29.40
C PHE A 124 -14.12 -5.40 30.92
N ASN A 125 -13.10 -4.64 31.34
CA ASN A 125 -12.64 -4.57 32.73
C ASN A 125 -13.39 -3.58 33.65
N ALA A 126 -14.22 -2.69 33.10
CA ALA A 126 -14.97 -1.72 33.91
C ALA A 126 -16.14 -2.39 34.66
N GLN A 127 -15.96 -2.68 35.96
CA GLN A 127 -16.96 -3.37 36.79
C GLN A 127 -18.22 -2.55 37.16
N ARG A 128 -18.42 -1.34 36.64
CA ARG A 128 -19.49 -0.43 37.08
C ARG A 128 -20.87 -0.86 36.53
N ILE A 129 -21.67 -1.47 37.40
CA ILE A 129 -23.03 -1.99 37.11
C ILE A 129 -23.96 -0.95 36.46
N GLU A 130 -23.82 0.31 36.85
CA GLU A 130 -24.65 1.42 36.35
C GLU A 130 -24.48 1.65 34.85
N GLN A 131 -23.29 1.38 34.29
CA GLN A 131 -23.00 1.65 32.88
C GLN A 131 -23.79 0.75 31.94
N TYR A 132 -23.95 -0.54 32.25
CA TYR A 132 -24.75 -1.46 31.44
C TYR A 132 -26.25 -1.13 31.50
N GLY A 133 -26.77 -0.83 32.68
CA GLY A 133 -28.17 -0.40 32.83
C GLY A 133 -28.46 0.91 32.07
N ILE A 134 -27.56 1.89 32.17
CA ILE A 134 -27.67 3.18 31.45
C ILE A 134 -27.57 2.95 29.93
N LEU A 135 -26.61 2.14 29.48
CA LEU A 135 -26.38 1.88 28.06
C LEU A 135 -27.58 1.20 27.39
N PHE A 136 -28.03 0.08 27.94
CA PHE A 136 -29.18 -0.64 27.40
C PHE A 136 -30.49 0.15 27.59
N GLY A 137 -30.58 0.96 28.65
CA GLY A 137 -31.68 1.91 28.84
C GLY A 137 -31.72 3.01 27.78
N LEU A 138 -30.58 3.61 27.45
CA LEU A 138 -30.44 4.60 26.37
C LEU A 138 -30.75 3.97 25.01
N TYR A 139 -30.22 2.77 24.75
CA TYR A 139 -30.56 2.01 23.54
C TYR A 139 -32.06 1.76 23.44
N GLY A 140 -32.68 1.26 24.51
CA GLY A 140 -34.13 1.05 24.60
C GLY A 140 -34.92 2.34 24.41
N LEU A 141 -34.42 3.47 24.92
CA LEU A 141 -35.03 4.79 24.74
C LEU A 141 -35.05 5.21 23.27
N VAL A 142 -33.90 5.13 22.58
CA VAL A 142 -33.80 5.50 21.16
C VAL A 142 -34.61 4.53 20.30
N PHE A 143 -34.53 3.22 20.58
CA PHE A 143 -35.34 2.19 19.91
C PHE A 143 -36.83 2.44 20.09
N GLY A 144 -37.26 2.71 21.32
CA GLY A 144 -38.64 3.02 21.63
C GLY A 144 -39.12 4.31 20.97
N LEU A 145 -38.27 5.34 20.87
CA LEU A 145 -38.57 6.59 20.17
C LEU A 145 -38.75 6.39 18.67
N LEU A 146 -37.81 5.74 17.98
CA LEU A 146 -37.91 5.48 16.54
C LEU A 146 -39.11 4.59 16.22
N THR A 147 -39.25 3.48 16.95
CA THR A 147 -40.38 2.57 16.82
C THR A 147 -41.68 3.31 17.08
N GLY A 148 -41.74 4.13 18.13
CA GLY A 148 -42.89 4.92 18.51
C GLY A 148 -43.29 5.94 17.43
N ILE A 149 -42.33 6.64 16.84
CA ILE A 149 -42.56 7.59 15.73
C ILE A 149 -43.11 6.85 14.52
N PHE A 150 -42.39 5.86 13.99
CA PHE A 150 -42.84 5.12 12.80
C PHE A 150 -44.20 4.48 13.03
N GLN A 151 -44.39 3.85 14.18
CA GLN A 151 -45.64 3.20 14.55
C GLN A 151 -46.77 4.22 14.68
N ALA A 152 -46.56 5.34 15.37
CA ALA A 152 -47.59 6.34 15.57
C ALA A 152 -48.06 6.96 14.25
N PHE A 153 -47.14 7.40 13.39
CA PHE A 153 -47.48 8.05 12.12
C PHE A 153 -48.08 7.10 11.09
N THR A 154 -47.71 5.81 11.12
CA THR A 154 -48.28 4.82 10.19
C THR A 154 -49.63 4.29 10.65
N THR A 155 -49.95 4.32 11.95
CA THR A 155 -51.12 3.62 12.48
C THR A 155 -52.21 4.50 13.08
N VAL A 156 -51.90 5.66 13.68
CA VAL A 156 -52.88 6.52 14.37
C VAL A 156 -52.86 7.95 13.83
N ARG A 157 -53.96 8.69 14.02
CA ARG A 157 -54.01 10.12 13.66
C ARG A 157 -53.04 10.95 14.52
N LEU A 158 -52.49 12.01 13.94
CA LEU A 158 -51.62 13.00 14.60
C LEU A 158 -52.01 13.40 16.03
N ARG A 159 -53.30 13.61 16.33
CA ARG A 159 -53.73 14.00 17.68
C ARG A 159 -53.44 12.92 18.76
N HIS A 160 -53.22 11.68 18.35
CA HIS A 160 -52.96 10.53 19.23
C HIS A 160 -51.51 10.04 19.16
N THR A 161 -50.66 10.58 18.27
CA THR A 161 -49.31 10.05 18.03
C THR A 161 -48.43 10.13 19.28
N TRP A 162 -48.51 11.23 20.03
CA TRP A 162 -47.71 11.43 21.23
C TRP A 162 -47.89 10.32 22.27
N ARG A 163 -49.08 9.70 22.37
CA ARG A 163 -49.35 8.62 23.33
C ARG A 163 -48.63 7.34 22.95
N VAL A 164 -48.63 7.01 21.66
CA VAL A 164 -47.93 5.84 21.12
C VAL A 164 -46.42 6.05 21.24
N ILE A 165 -45.93 7.23 20.87
CA ILE A 165 -44.50 7.60 21.00
C ILE A 165 -44.05 7.48 22.45
N LEU A 166 -44.72 8.18 23.37
CA LEU A 166 -44.34 8.19 24.80
C LEU A 166 -44.37 6.78 25.41
N SER A 167 -45.41 6.00 25.11
CA SER A 167 -45.54 4.64 25.67
C SER A 167 -44.47 3.69 25.13
N SER A 168 -44.16 3.79 23.84
CA SER A 168 -43.07 3.03 23.22
C SER A 168 -41.72 3.41 23.81
N THR A 169 -41.38 4.71 23.84
CA THR A 169 -40.12 5.23 24.39
C THR A 169 -39.90 4.79 25.84
N LEU A 170 -40.88 5.00 26.72
CA LEU A 170 -40.74 4.62 28.13
C LEU A 170 -40.73 3.10 28.32
N GLY A 171 -41.57 2.36 27.57
CA GLY A 171 -41.64 0.91 27.67
C GLY A 171 -40.34 0.23 27.27
N PHE A 172 -39.77 0.61 26.12
CA PHE A 172 -38.50 0.06 25.67
C PHE A 172 -37.30 0.56 26.48
N ALA A 173 -37.30 1.82 26.95
CA ALA A 173 -36.25 2.32 27.84
C ALA A 173 -36.19 1.51 29.14
N LEU A 174 -37.34 1.31 29.81
CA LEU A 174 -37.41 0.52 31.03
C LEU A 174 -37.02 -0.94 30.79
N GLY A 175 -37.52 -1.55 29.72
CA GLY A 175 -37.13 -2.91 29.36
C GLY A 175 -35.64 -3.05 29.05
N GLY A 176 -35.02 -2.04 28.42
CA GLY A 176 -33.58 -1.95 28.21
C GLY A 176 -32.80 -1.87 29.52
N VAL A 177 -33.21 -1.01 30.45
CA VAL A 177 -32.57 -0.93 31.78
C VAL A 177 -32.60 -2.28 32.49
N PHE A 178 -33.74 -2.96 32.51
CA PHE A 178 -33.85 -4.29 33.13
C PHE A 178 -33.00 -5.34 32.42
N ALA A 179 -32.95 -5.31 31.09
CA ALA A 179 -32.09 -6.20 30.32
C ALA A 179 -30.60 -5.99 30.67
N GLY A 180 -30.13 -4.75 30.68
CA GLY A 180 -28.74 -4.42 31.02
C GLY A 180 -28.35 -4.83 32.44
N LEU A 181 -29.26 -4.61 33.42
CA LEU A 181 -29.04 -5.04 34.79
C LEU A 181 -28.96 -6.58 34.92
N LEU A 182 -29.81 -7.32 34.19
CA LEU A 182 -29.78 -8.79 34.20
C LEU A 182 -28.52 -9.35 33.52
N ILE A 183 -28.15 -8.83 32.35
CA ILE A 183 -26.93 -9.26 31.63
C ILE A 183 -25.71 -9.08 32.54
N ARG A 184 -25.59 -7.93 33.21
CA ARG A 184 -24.47 -7.66 34.11
C ARG A 184 -24.51 -8.53 35.37
N TRP A 185 -25.69 -8.81 35.92
CA TRP A 185 -25.84 -9.62 37.13
C TRP A 185 -25.27 -11.03 36.95
N ILE A 186 -25.41 -11.58 35.75
CA ILE A 186 -24.91 -12.93 35.45
C ILE A 186 -23.45 -12.94 35.07
N ASN A 187 -22.96 -11.85 34.48
CA ASN A 187 -21.67 -11.77 33.82
C ASN A 187 -21.50 -12.91 32.80
N PRO A 188 -21.85 -12.71 31.51
CA PRO A 188 -21.91 -13.79 30.53
C PRO A 188 -20.61 -14.60 30.41
N LEU A 189 -19.46 -13.94 30.61
CA LEU A 189 -18.14 -14.58 30.56
C LEU A 189 -18.00 -15.61 31.71
N ASP A 190 -18.10 -15.18 32.97
CA ASP A 190 -18.01 -16.09 34.12
C ASP A 190 -19.18 -17.10 34.17
N GLY A 191 -20.37 -16.64 33.77
CA GLY A 191 -21.61 -17.37 33.91
C GLY A 191 -21.77 -18.50 32.89
N LEU A 192 -21.24 -18.35 31.66
CA LEU A 192 -21.28 -19.43 30.66
C LEU A 192 -20.34 -20.57 31.03
N ASP A 193 -19.22 -20.25 31.68
CA ASP A 193 -18.29 -21.27 32.18
C ASP A 193 -18.82 -21.99 33.42
N THR A 194 -19.45 -21.25 34.35
CA THR A 194 -19.86 -21.80 35.63
C THR A 194 -21.25 -22.46 35.59
N TYR A 195 -22.22 -21.84 34.92
CA TYR A 195 -23.63 -22.28 34.88
C TYR A 195 -24.27 -22.05 33.50
N PRO A 196 -23.81 -22.74 32.44
CA PRO A 196 -24.16 -22.44 31.05
C PRO A 196 -25.67 -22.38 30.82
N ILE A 197 -26.42 -23.38 31.31
CA ILE A 197 -27.87 -23.47 31.09
C ILE A 197 -28.61 -22.30 31.77
N LEU A 198 -28.30 -22.00 33.04
CA LEU A 198 -28.97 -20.94 33.79
C LEU A 198 -28.63 -19.58 33.18
N THR A 199 -27.37 -19.36 32.84
CA THR A 199 -26.89 -18.16 32.17
C THR A 199 -27.59 -17.95 30.83
N THR A 200 -27.68 -18.98 29.98
CA THR A 200 -28.43 -18.90 28.72
C THR A 200 -29.90 -18.57 28.96
N ILE A 201 -30.58 -19.22 29.91
CA ILE A 201 -32.00 -18.95 30.20
C ILE A 201 -32.20 -17.49 30.59
N ILE A 202 -31.38 -16.95 31.48
CA ILE A 202 -31.58 -15.58 31.93
C ILE A 202 -31.15 -14.57 30.86
N LEU A 203 -30.15 -14.87 30.01
CA LEU A 203 -29.85 -14.06 28.83
C LEU A 203 -31.03 -14.01 27.86
N LEU A 204 -31.72 -15.13 27.62
CA LEU A 204 -32.94 -15.16 26.81
C LEU A 204 -34.06 -14.31 27.43
N ILE A 205 -34.21 -14.35 28.76
CA ILE A 205 -35.15 -13.48 29.49
C ILE A 205 -34.76 -12.01 29.34
N ALA A 206 -33.48 -11.68 29.51
CA ALA A 206 -32.96 -10.32 29.36
C ALA A 206 -33.22 -9.77 27.96
N LEU A 207 -32.99 -10.57 26.91
CA LEU A 207 -33.28 -10.20 25.52
C LEU A 207 -34.78 -10.06 25.25
N ALA A 208 -35.64 -10.81 25.91
CA ALA A 208 -37.09 -10.73 25.75
C ALA A 208 -37.73 -9.51 26.46
N LEU A 209 -37.11 -9.01 27.53
CA LEU A 209 -37.68 -7.95 28.38
C LEU A 209 -38.00 -6.63 27.67
N PRO A 210 -37.12 -6.06 26.81
CA PRO A 210 -37.45 -4.86 26.04
C PRO A 210 -38.74 -5.02 25.23
N TYR A 211 -38.90 -6.16 24.55
CA TYR A 211 -40.07 -6.45 23.74
C TYR A 211 -41.32 -6.73 24.57
N PHE A 212 -41.16 -7.39 25.72
CA PHE A 212 -42.28 -7.63 26.64
C PHE A 212 -42.83 -6.33 27.22
N ILE A 213 -41.97 -5.48 27.78
CA ILE A 213 -42.38 -4.22 28.42
C ILE A 213 -42.82 -3.20 27.38
N GLY A 214 -42.06 -3.03 26.29
CA GLY A 214 -42.41 -2.14 25.18
C GLY A 214 -43.71 -2.53 24.49
N GLY A 215 -43.86 -3.81 24.14
CA GLY A 215 -45.08 -4.36 23.54
C GLY A 215 -46.30 -4.24 24.44
N GLY A 216 -46.13 -4.53 25.74
CA GLY A 216 -47.19 -4.33 26.73
C GLY A 216 -47.62 -2.86 26.87
N ALA A 217 -46.65 -1.93 26.90
CA ALA A 217 -46.92 -0.49 26.97
C ALA A 217 -47.66 0.01 25.73
N LEU A 218 -47.26 -0.44 24.54
CA LEU A 218 -48.01 -0.19 23.30
C LEU A 218 -49.45 -0.71 23.40
N GLY A 219 -49.65 -1.94 23.88
CA GLY A 219 -50.98 -2.52 24.09
C GLY A 219 -51.90 -1.62 24.95
N ILE A 220 -51.36 -1.07 26.05
CA ILE A 220 -52.09 -0.11 26.91
C ILE A 220 -52.41 1.17 26.13
N ALA A 221 -51.44 1.75 25.42
CA ALA A 221 -51.61 3.01 24.69
C ALA A 221 -52.73 2.92 23.65
N TYR A 222 -52.73 1.86 22.83
CA TYR A 222 -53.75 1.67 21.82
C TYR A 222 -55.13 1.37 22.40
N LYS A 223 -55.21 0.62 23.50
CA LYS A 223 -56.46 0.41 24.22
C LYS A 223 -57.05 1.74 24.69
N GLN A 224 -56.23 2.60 25.29
CA GLN A 224 -56.67 3.92 25.74
C GLN A 224 -57.14 4.80 24.58
N ILE A 225 -56.44 4.77 23.44
CA ILE A 225 -56.86 5.48 22.23
C ILE A 225 -58.21 4.96 21.75
N ALA A 226 -58.39 3.65 21.67
CA ALA A 226 -59.65 3.04 21.25
C ALA A 226 -60.80 3.41 22.19
N GLN A 227 -60.59 3.32 23.51
CA GLN A 227 -61.59 3.72 24.51
C GLN A 227 -62.00 5.17 24.36
N LEU A 228 -61.04 6.10 24.25
CA LEU A 228 -61.34 7.53 24.10
C LEU A 228 -62.12 7.85 22.83
N VAL A 229 -61.81 7.16 21.73
CA VAL A 229 -62.51 7.36 20.46
C VAL A 229 -63.92 6.79 20.51
N THR A 230 -64.12 5.63 21.14
CA THR A 230 -65.45 5.06 21.38
C THR A 230 -66.28 5.92 22.34
N GLU A 231 -65.67 6.46 23.40
CA GLU A 231 -66.31 7.39 24.35
C GLU A 231 -66.74 8.69 23.67
N SER A 232 -66.03 9.15 22.63
CA SER A 232 -66.45 10.29 21.81
C SER A 232 -67.54 9.97 20.77
N GLY A 233 -68.05 8.74 20.73
CA GLY A 233 -69.08 8.28 19.78
C GLY A 233 -68.56 7.93 18.39
N ASP A 234 -67.25 7.93 18.18
CA ASP A 234 -66.60 7.57 16.92
C ASP A 234 -66.23 6.08 16.88
N THR A 235 -66.05 5.52 15.68
CA THR A 235 -65.51 4.16 15.54
C THR A 235 -63.99 4.13 15.74
N VAL A 236 -63.43 3.00 16.18
CA VAL A 236 -61.98 2.83 16.40
C VAL A 236 -61.18 3.11 15.11
N GLU A 237 -61.77 2.87 13.94
CA GLU A 237 -61.18 3.14 12.62
C GLU A 237 -60.94 4.64 12.38
N SER A 238 -61.71 5.52 13.05
CA SER A 238 -61.49 6.96 13.00
C SER A 238 -60.18 7.37 13.69
N ALA A 239 -59.67 6.54 14.61
CA ALA A 239 -58.38 6.76 15.27
C ALA A 239 -57.20 6.51 14.33
N GLN A 240 -57.40 5.80 13.22
CA GLN A 240 -56.34 5.36 12.32
C GLN A 240 -55.80 6.50 11.44
N SER A 241 -54.54 6.35 11.04
CA SER A 241 -53.85 7.30 10.15
C SER A 241 -54.60 7.46 8.80
N PRO A 242 -54.80 8.70 8.31
CA PRO A 242 -55.19 8.96 6.93
C PRO A 242 -54.07 8.59 5.95
N ARG A 243 -54.43 8.30 4.69
CA ARG A 243 -53.48 7.89 3.63
C ARG A 243 -52.34 8.89 3.42
N TRP A 244 -52.59 10.19 3.58
CA TRP A 244 -51.57 11.22 3.40
C TRP A 244 -50.47 11.13 4.47
N GLN A 245 -50.75 10.70 5.71
CA GLN A 245 -49.71 10.51 6.73
C GLN A 245 -48.76 9.38 6.34
N ILE A 246 -49.31 8.30 5.78
CA ILE A 246 -48.51 7.19 5.25
C ILE A 246 -47.65 7.67 4.08
N LEU A 247 -48.20 8.50 3.18
CA LEU A 247 -47.44 9.11 2.09
C LEU A 247 -46.30 10.00 2.61
N VAL A 248 -46.55 10.81 3.64
CA VAL A 248 -45.51 11.63 4.27
C VAL A 248 -44.40 10.77 4.87
N VAL A 249 -44.73 9.69 5.57
CA VAL A 249 -43.72 8.75 6.10
C VAL A 249 -42.92 8.11 4.96
N ALA A 250 -43.58 7.70 3.87
CA ALA A 250 -42.90 7.12 2.71
C ALA A 250 -41.96 8.13 2.02
N VAL A 251 -42.38 9.39 1.88
CA VAL A 251 -41.55 10.48 1.33
C VAL A 251 -40.36 10.76 2.23
N LEU A 252 -40.56 10.85 3.55
CA LEU A 252 -39.46 11.03 4.51
C LEU A 252 -38.49 9.85 4.50
N ALA A 253 -38.98 8.61 4.34
CA ALA A 253 -38.13 7.45 4.18
C ALA A 253 -37.29 7.53 2.90
N LEU A 254 -37.86 8.01 1.78
CA LEU A 254 -37.09 8.26 0.55
C LEU A 254 -36.01 9.34 0.74
N PHE A 255 -36.28 10.40 1.50
CA PHE A 255 -35.27 11.42 1.83
C PHE A 255 -34.10 10.88 2.67
N VAL A 256 -34.25 9.72 3.32
CA VAL A 256 -33.16 9.03 4.03
C VAL A 256 -32.50 7.97 3.13
N ILE A 257 -33.31 7.18 2.42
CA ILE A 257 -32.82 6.09 1.56
C ILE A 257 -31.98 6.63 0.41
N VAL A 258 -32.38 7.73 -0.25
CA VAL A 258 -31.64 8.25 -1.41
C VAL A 258 -30.22 8.72 -1.04
N PRO A 259 -30.01 9.53 0.02
CA PRO A 259 -28.66 9.85 0.48
C PRO A 259 -27.86 8.64 0.92
N VAL A 260 -28.49 7.65 1.58
CA VAL A 260 -27.81 6.41 1.98
C VAL A 260 -27.36 5.65 0.74
N VAL A 261 -28.23 5.42 -0.24
CA VAL A 261 -27.88 4.74 -1.50
C VAL A 261 -26.78 5.50 -2.25
N SER A 262 -26.87 6.84 -2.33
CA SER A 262 -25.81 7.65 -2.94
C SER A 262 -24.48 7.54 -2.18
N LEU A 263 -24.51 7.48 -0.85
CA LEU A 263 -23.33 7.22 -0.03
C LEU A 263 -22.79 5.80 -0.28
N VAL A 264 -23.65 4.78 -0.36
CA VAL A 264 -23.24 3.40 -0.71
C VAL A 264 -22.59 3.36 -2.08
N GLU A 265 -23.15 4.06 -3.06
CA GLU A 265 -22.60 4.12 -4.42
C GLU A 265 -21.20 4.76 -4.42
N ARG A 266 -21.01 5.85 -3.65
CA ARG A 266 -19.69 6.48 -3.47
C ARG A 266 -18.70 5.56 -2.76
N ILE A 267 -19.11 4.92 -1.66
CA ILE A 267 -18.26 3.97 -0.92
C ILE A 267 -17.96 2.74 -1.79
N SER A 268 -18.94 2.22 -2.52
CA SER A 268 -18.74 1.10 -3.45
C SER A 268 -17.77 1.47 -4.55
N GLY A 269 -17.89 2.66 -5.14
CA GLY A 269 -16.91 3.17 -6.11
C GLY A 269 -15.51 3.27 -5.52
N PHE A 270 -15.40 3.74 -4.27
CA PHE A 270 -14.14 3.83 -3.52
C PHE A 270 -13.52 2.46 -3.20
N LEU A 271 -14.34 1.44 -2.91
CA LEU A 271 -13.88 0.08 -2.57
C LEU A 271 -13.77 -0.87 -3.77
N THR A 272 -14.15 -0.42 -4.97
CA THR A 272 -14.05 -1.26 -6.18
C THR A 272 -12.59 -1.31 -6.63
N ILE A 273 -12.00 -2.49 -6.60
CA ILE A 273 -10.66 -2.75 -7.12
C ILE A 273 -10.72 -2.62 -8.65
N ARG A 274 -9.98 -1.66 -9.19
CA ARG A 274 -9.81 -1.48 -10.63
C ARG A 274 -8.41 -1.97 -10.99
N PRO A 275 -8.28 -3.18 -11.56
CA PRO A 275 -6.97 -3.66 -11.98
C PRO A 275 -6.43 -2.71 -13.04
N ALA A 276 -5.19 -2.25 -12.85
CA ALA A 276 -4.50 -1.48 -13.86
C ALA A 276 -4.18 -2.42 -15.02
N ASN A 277 -4.88 -2.26 -16.14
CA ASN A 277 -4.66 -3.11 -17.30
C ASN A 277 -3.43 -2.58 -18.06
N LEU A 278 -2.26 -2.96 -17.58
CA LEU A 278 -0.99 -2.57 -18.20
C LEU A 278 -0.71 -3.51 -19.37
N GLN A 279 -0.86 -2.95 -20.57
CA GLN A 279 -0.40 -3.54 -21.82
C GLN A 279 1.10 -3.86 -21.70
N SER A 280 1.50 -5.00 -22.30
CA SER A 280 2.89 -5.40 -22.50
C SER A 280 3.64 -4.32 -23.29
N GLN A 281 4.31 -3.41 -22.59
CA GLN A 281 5.39 -2.63 -23.17
C GLN A 281 6.68 -3.41 -22.93
N ILE A 282 7.41 -3.58 -24.02
CA ILE A 282 8.65 -4.33 -24.12
C ILE A 282 9.58 -3.83 -23.02
N SER A 283 10.04 -4.72 -22.12
CA SER A 283 11.10 -4.38 -21.17
C SER A 283 12.20 -3.66 -21.94
N PRO A 284 12.65 -2.47 -21.50
CA PRO A 284 13.90 -1.94 -22.02
C PRO A 284 14.95 -3.02 -21.72
N THR A 285 15.41 -3.72 -22.75
CA THR A 285 16.50 -4.68 -22.59
C THR A 285 17.68 -3.88 -22.10
N THR A 286 18.17 -4.16 -20.90
CA THR A 286 19.44 -3.66 -20.38
C THR A 286 20.50 -3.76 -21.46
N VAL A 287 21.26 -2.69 -21.70
CA VAL A 287 22.18 -2.58 -22.84
C VAL A 287 23.62 -2.62 -22.33
N GLY A 288 24.16 -3.83 -22.13
CA GLY A 288 25.56 -4.02 -21.75
C GLY A 288 25.96 -3.30 -20.46
N VAL A 289 27.25 -3.18 -20.24
CA VAL A 289 27.85 -2.52 -19.05
C VAL A 289 28.20 -1.06 -19.34
N ARG A 290 28.24 -0.18 -18.34
CA ARG A 290 28.70 1.22 -18.48
C ARG A 290 30.23 1.28 -18.52
N TRP A 291 30.76 2.23 -19.28
CA TRP A 291 32.18 2.60 -19.28
C TRP A 291 32.61 3.14 -17.90
N SER A 292 33.83 2.78 -17.48
CA SER A 292 34.51 3.40 -16.34
C SER A 292 34.78 4.87 -16.60
N GLU A 293 35.01 5.64 -15.53
CA GLU A 293 35.47 7.02 -15.69
C GLU A 293 36.80 7.06 -16.48
N PRO A 294 36.97 8.04 -17.39
CA PRO A 294 38.20 8.20 -18.15
C PRO A 294 39.44 8.37 -17.25
N VAL A 295 40.50 7.61 -17.52
CA VAL A 295 41.80 7.75 -16.85
C VAL A 295 42.86 8.14 -17.87
N VAL A 296 43.69 9.14 -17.53
CA VAL A 296 44.83 9.54 -18.35
C VAL A 296 46.00 8.58 -18.13
N VAL A 297 46.47 7.95 -19.20
CA VAL A 297 47.57 6.97 -19.16
C VAL A 297 48.84 7.59 -19.74
N THR A 298 49.86 7.72 -18.89
CA THR A 298 51.13 8.39 -19.25
C THR A 298 52.27 7.42 -19.63
N SER A 299 52.12 6.12 -19.36
CA SER A 299 53.04 5.06 -19.81
C SER A 299 52.46 3.67 -19.55
N GLY A 300 52.63 2.72 -20.46
CA GLY A 300 52.42 1.28 -20.17
C GLY A 300 51.19 0.59 -20.76
N ILE A 301 50.53 1.18 -21.75
CA ILE A 301 49.52 0.44 -22.53
C ILE A 301 50.29 -0.59 -23.39
N GLY A 302 50.33 -1.85 -22.94
CA GLY A 302 51.03 -2.93 -23.65
C GLY A 302 50.38 -3.19 -25.02
N ASP A 303 51.19 -3.46 -26.05
CA ASP A 303 50.90 -3.89 -27.45
C ASP A 303 49.63 -3.38 -28.20
N MET A 304 48.79 -2.55 -27.60
CA MET A 304 47.56 -2.03 -28.15
C MET A 304 47.88 -1.11 -29.30
N ALA A 305 47.19 -1.31 -30.43
CA ALA A 305 47.41 -0.48 -31.59
C ALA A 305 46.95 0.95 -31.26
N LEU A 306 47.87 1.91 -31.34
CA LEU A 306 47.50 3.32 -31.24
C LEU A 306 46.48 3.65 -32.34
N PRO A 307 45.52 4.55 -32.07
CA PRO A 307 44.55 4.96 -33.07
C PRO A 307 45.27 5.47 -34.33
N THR A 308 45.08 4.83 -35.48
CA THR A 308 45.65 5.27 -36.76
C THR A 308 44.56 5.85 -37.66
N SER A 309 44.77 7.05 -38.20
CA SER A 309 43.83 7.75 -39.09
C SER A 309 43.71 7.17 -40.51
N ASP A 310 44.46 6.12 -40.84
CA ASP A 310 44.63 5.66 -42.24
C ASP A 310 43.58 4.64 -42.70
N LEU A 311 42.62 4.27 -41.83
CA LEU A 311 41.57 3.31 -42.15
C LEU A 311 40.21 4.01 -42.31
N ASP A 312 39.61 3.87 -43.49
CA ASP A 312 38.23 4.32 -43.78
C ASP A 312 37.17 3.33 -43.23
N THR A 313 37.58 2.13 -42.83
CA THR A 313 36.69 1.05 -42.36
C THR A 313 37.36 0.29 -41.22
N ALA A 314 36.67 0.18 -40.09
CA ALA A 314 37.10 -0.65 -38.97
C ALA A 314 36.61 -2.08 -39.16
N VAL A 315 37.48 -3.04 -38.85
CA VAL A 315 37.23 -4.47 -39.09
C VAL A 315 37.63 -5.28 -37.86
N VAL A 316 36.72 -6.12 -37.37
CA VAL A 316 37.00 -7.14 -36.35
C VAL A 316 36.58 -8.51 -36.87
N VAL A 317 37.38 -9.55 -36.62
CA VAL A 317 37.12 -10.93 -37.06
C VAL A 317 36.74 -11.75 -35.85
N ALA A 318 35.53 -12.29 -35.84
CA ALA A 318 35.03 -13.18 -34.80
C ALA A 318 35.78 -14.52 -34.78
N THR A 319 35.62 -15.27 -33.69
CA THR A 319 36.28 -16.57 -33.49
C THR A 319 35.87 -17.63 -34.53
N ASP A 320 34.69 -17.49 -35.14
CA ASP A 320 34.19 -18.31 -36.23
C ASP A 320 34.70 -17.87 -37.62
N SER A 321 35.64 -16.91 -37.67
CA SER A 321 36.15 -16.26 -38.87
C SER A 321 35.13 -15.38 -39.62
N THR A 322 34.02 -15.03 -38.99
CA THR A 322 33.08 -14.05 -39.54
C THR A 322 33.66 -12.63 -39.36
N GLU A 323 33.69 -11.87 -40.45
CA GLU A 323 34.21 -10.50 -40.45
C GLU A 323 33.09 -9.51 -40.12
N HIS A 324 33.33 -8.57 -39.21
CA HIS A 324 32.44 -7.48 -38.88
C HIS A 324 33.10 -6.17 -39.33
N GLN A 325 32.40 -5.39 -40.17
CA GLN A 325 32.91 -4.14 -40.71
C GLN A 325 32.02 -2.98 -40.27
N ALA A 326 32.64 -1.86 -39.88
CA ALA A 326 31.96 -0.61 -39.58
C ALA A 326 32.65 0.59 -40.23
N TRP A 327 31.89 1.51 -40.83
CA TRP A 327 32.43 2.74 -41.42
C TRP A 327 31.45 3.90 -41.34
N CYS A 328 31.98 5.12 -41.45
CA CYS A 328 31.17 6.32 -41.56
C CYS A 328 30.84 6.60 -43.03
N SER A 329 29.55 6.68 -43.37
CA SER A 329 29.11 7.07 -44.72
C SER A 329 29.39 8.55 -45.01
N PRO A 330 29.43 8.97 -46.29
CA PRO A 330 29.57 10.38 -46.65
C PRO A 330 28.47 11.29 -46.07
N GLU A 331 27.29 10.72 -45.78
CA GLU A 331 26.18 11.42 -45.13
C GLU A 331 26.30 11.49 -43.60
N GLY A 332 27.39 10.98 -43.02
CA GLY A 332 27.63 10.99 -41.58
C GLY A 332 26.86 9.90 -40.82
N MET A 333 26.35 8.87 -41.47
CA MET A 333 25.69 7.74 -40.79
C MET A 333 26.65 6.56 -40.63
N ILE A 334 26.59 5.86 -39.50
CA ILE A 334 27.33 4.60 -39.31
C ILE A 334 26.70 3.51 -40.17
N GLN A 335 27.56 2.79 -40.88
CA GLN A 335 27.22 1.61 -41.65
C GLN A 335 27.91 0.39 -41.02
N TYR A 336 27.20 -0.73 -40.94
CA TYR A 336 27.71 -1.98 -40.42
C TYR A 336 27.41 -3.14 -41.37
N GLN A 337 28.37 -4.06 -41.52
CA GLN A 337 28.19 -5.27 -42.32
C GLN A 337 28.76 -6.50 -41.61
N LEU A 338 27.95 -7.56 -41.54
CA LEU A 338 28.36 -8.89 -41.08
C LEU A 338 28.72 -9.78 -42.28
N GLY A 339 30.00 -10.04 -42.49
CA GLY A 339 30.55 -10.78 -43.62
C GLY A 339 30.11 -10.17 -44.95
N SER A 340 29.46 -10.96 -45.79
CA SER A 340 28.83 -10.48 -47.04
C SER A 340 27.34 -10.19 -46.90
N GLY A 341 26.86 -9.98 -45.66
CA GLY A 341 25.46 -9.73 -45.34
C GLY A 341 24.96 -8.36 -45.83
N PRO A 342 23.68 -8.05 -45.60
CA PRO A 342 23.15 -6.71 -45.85
C PRO A 342 23.84 -5.69 -44.95
N VAL A 343 23.95 -4.46 -45.45
CA VAL A 343 24.45 -3.33 -44.67
C VAL A 343 23.32 -2.83 -43.76
N GLU A 344 23.60 -2.78 -42.46
CA GLU A 344 22.76 -2.17 -41.44
C GLU A 344 23.22 -0.72 -41.20
N ARG A 345 22.31 0.14 -40.73
CA ARG A 345 22.56 1.58 -40.59
C ARG A 345 22.14 2.07 -39.22
N ILE A 346 22.97 2.92 -38.62
CA ILE A 346 22.65 3.67 -37.40
C ILE A 346 22.53 5.14 -37.79
N ASP A 347 21.32 5.70 -37.62
CA ASP A 347 20.95 6.99 -38.19
C ASP A 347 21.37 8.20 -37.34
N PHE A 348 21.58 7.98 -36.04
CA PHE A 348 21.87 9.05 -35.09
C PHE A 348 22.64 8.51 -33.86
N PRO A 349 23.56 9.31 -33.28
CA PRO A 349 24.07 10.57 -33.81
C PRO A 349 25.00 10.36 -35.01
N SER A 350 25.24 11.42 -35.77
CA SER A 350 26.17 11.36 -36.91
C SER A 350 27.60 11.05 -36.47
N CYS A 351 28.35 10.40 -37.36
CA CYS A 351 29.77 10.15 -37.19
C CYS A 351 30.60 11.24 -37.84
N SER A 352 31.59 11.75 -37.10
CA SER A 352 32.57 12.73 -37.59
C SER A 352 33.97 12.11 -37.78
N SER A 353 34.21 10.93 -37.19
CA SER A 353 35.45 10.16 -37.34
C SER A 353 35.15 8.75 -37.89
N THR A 354 36.19 8.02 -38.30
CA THR A 354 36.08 6.57 -38.50
C THR A 354 35.63 5.92 -37.18
N PRO A 355 34.58 5.07 -37.20
CA PRO A 355 34.19 4.31 -36.01
C PRO A 355 35.23 3.25 -35.66
N THR A 356 35.17 2.74 -34.44
CA THR A 356 35.90 1.54 -34.02
C THR A 356 34.92 0.46 -33.59
N ILE A 357 35.32 -0.82 -33.69
CA ILE A 357 34.45 -1.97 -33.45
C ILE A 357 35.19 -3.08 -32.69
N ALA A 358 34.52 -3.65 -31.68
CA ALA A 358 34.96 -4.84 -30.98
C ALA A 358 33.77 -5.78 -30.72
N LEU A 359 34.07 -7.01 -30.30
CA LEU A 359 33.07 -8.01 -29.91
C LEU A 359 33.17 -8.27 -28.40
N ASP A 360 32.04 -8.35 -27.73
CA ASP A 360 31.95 -8.84 -26.35
C ASP A 360 32.12 -10.38 -26.29
N LEU A 361 32.07 -10.97 -25.09
CA LEU A 361 32.16 -12.44 -24.94
C LEU A 361 31.03 -13.21 -25.62
N ASP A 362 29.86 -12.59 -25.74
CA ASP A 362 28.70 -13.18 -26.39
C ASP A 362 28.76 -13.04 -27.93
N GLY A 363 29.78 -12.35 -28.44
CA GLY A 363 29.98 -12.07 -29.86
C GLY A 363 29.10 -10.95 -30.39
N ASN A 364 28.49 -10.14 -29.52
CA ASN A 364 27.76 -8.94 -29.93
C ASN A 364 28.77 -7.85 -30.33
N PRO A 365 28.56 -7.18 -31.48
CA PRO A 365 29.42 -6.07 -31.87
C PRO A 365 29.04 -4.77 -31.15
N HIS A 366 30.08 -4.11 -30.66
CA HIS A 366 30.07 -2.78 -30.07
C HIS A 366 30.74 -1.82 -31.04
N ILE A 367 30.05 -0.74 -31.42
CA ILE A 367 30.61 0.30 -32.27
C ILE A 367 30.73 1.58 -31.46
N VAL A 368 31.93 2.14 -31.39
CA VAL A 368 32.21 3.44 -30.75
C VAL A 368 32.65 4.44 -31.81
N TRP A 369 32.12 5.66 -31.76
CA TRP A 369 32.50 6.73 -32.69
C TRP A 369 32.42 8.11 -32.06
N TYR A 370 33.15 9.07 -32.65
CA TYR A 370 33.07 10.47 -32.29
C TYR A 370 31.90 11.16 -33.00
N THR A 371 31.14 11.94 -32.23
CA THR A 371 30.04 12.78 -32.69
C THR A 371 30.19 14.22 -32.20
N GLN A 372 29.61 15.15 -32.95
CA GLN A 372 29.49 16.57 -32.62
C GLN A 372 28.07 16.96 -32.16
N GLU A 373 27.19 15.98 -32.02
CA GLU A 373 25.80 16.19 -31.65
C GLU A 373 25.30 15.11 -30.68
N VAL A 374 24.33 15.51 -29.87
CA VAL A 374 23.61 14.65 -28.93
C VAL A 374 22.13 15.00 -28.97
N ARG A 375 21.28 14.01 -28.70
CA ARG A 375 19.83 14.20 -28.57
C ARG A 375 19.44 14.01 -27.11
N ASP A 376 18.78 15.00 -26.55
CA ASP A 376 18.24 14.94 -25.18
C ASP A 376 16.90 14.19 -25.12
N THR A 377 16.35 14.06 -23.91
CA THR A 377 15.05 13.42 -23.69
C THR A 377 13.86 14.17 -24.28
N ASN A 378 13.99 15.49 -24.49
CA ASN A 378 13.00 16.32 -25.18
C ASN A 378 13.11 16.22 -26.72
N ARG A 379 14.01 15.37 -27.22
CA ARG A 379 14.33 15.16 -28.64
C ARG A 379 14.96 16.39 -29.32
N VAL A 380 15.51 17.31 -28.54
CA VAL A 380 16.32 18.43 -29.03
C VAL A 380 17.71 17.91 -29.35
N VAL A 381 18.22 18.28 -30.52
CA VAL A 381 19.58 17.98 -30.93
C VAL A 381 20.45 19.19 -30.62
N SER A 382 21.48 18.97 -29.80
CA SER A 382 22.41 20.00 -29.36
C SER A 382 23.85 19.65 -29.77
N PRO A 383 24.71 20.65 -30.01
CA PRO A 383 26.13 20.40 -30.22
C PRO A 383 26.78 19.79 -28.98
N ALA A 384 27.61 18.76 -29.15
CA ALA A 384 28.38 18.15 -28.07
C ALA A 384 29.58 17.36 -28.63
N SER A 385 30.74 17.42 -27.98
CA SER A 385 31.92 16.61 -28.35
C SER A 385 31.96 15.34 -27.52
N LEU A 386 31.57 14.20 -28.14
CA LEU A 386 31.34 12.96 -27.41
C LEU A 386 31.89 11.75 -28.17
N LEU A 387 32.38 10.76 -27.42
CA LEU A 387 32.41 9.38 -27.87
C LEU A 387 31.09 8.71 -27.48
N VAL A 388 30.43 8.09 -28.43
CA VAL A 388 29.18 7.35 -28.20
C VAL A 388 29.33 5.91 -28.65
N GLU A 389 28.54 5.03 -28.04
CA GLU A 389 28.53 3.60 -28.32
C GLU A 389 27.13 3.11 -28.64
N SER A 390 27.02 2.22 -29.62
CA SER A 390 25.83 1.41 -29.88
C SER A 390 26.20 -0.08 -29.90
N ILE A 391 25.31 -0.91 -29.37
CA ILE A 391 25.50 -2.36 -29.24
C ILE A 391 24.45 -3.06 -30.11
N ARG A 392 24.88 -4.02 -30.92
CA ARG A 392 23.94 -4.81 -31.73
C ARG A 392 23.45 -6.03 -30.96
N LYS A 393 22.14 -6.11 -30.74
CA LYS A 393 21.46 -7.27 -30.16
C LYS A 393 20.57 -7.96 -31.18
N ASN A 394 19.90 -9.03 -30.78
CA ASN A 394 18.93 -9.76 -31.61
C ASN A 394 17.80 -8.87 -32.17
N GLY A 395 17.47 -7.76 -31.49
CA GLY A 395 16.45 -6.79 -31.89
C GLY A 395 16.93 -5.66 -32.80
N GLY A 396 18.23 -5.56 -33.09
CA GLY A 396 18.86 -4.45 -33.80
C GLY A 396 19.88 -3.70 -32.94
N TRP A 397 20.25 -2.50 -33.40
CA TRP A 397 21.18 -1.61 -32.69
C TRP A 397 20.46 -0.92 -31.53
N SER A 398 21.14 -0.83 -30.39
CA SER A 398 20.69 0.01 -29.27
C SER A 398 20.77 1.49 -29.66
N ASP A 399 19.98 2.32 -28.99
CA ASP A 399 20.26 3.75 -29.03
C ASP A 399 21.68 4.04 -28.54
N ALA A 400 22.35 5.00 -29.17
CA ALA A 400 23.73 5.32 -28.86
C ALA A 400 23.81 5.98 -27.48
N ALA A 401 24.64 5.47 -26.57
CA ALA A 401 24.88 6.08 -25.26
C ALA A 401 26.27 6.73 -25.20
N ILE A 402 26.42 7.72 -24.35
CA ILE A 402 27.71 8.40 -24.12
C ILE A 402 28.70 7.42 -23.48
N ALA A 403 29.81 7.18 -24.16
CA ALA A 403 30.95 6.42 -23.66
C ALA A 403 31.96 7.33 -22.95
N ALA A 404 32.24 8.51 -23.51
CA ALA A 404 33.08 9.53 -22.90
C ALA A 404 32.78 10.93 -23.43
N ARG A 405 33.05 11.96 -22.62
CA ARG A 405 33.09 13.36 -23.07
C ARG A 405 34.50 13.71 -23.56
N THR A 406 34.59 14.50 -24.62
CA THR A 406 35.87 14.92 -25.21
C THR A 406 35.93 16.44 -25.36
N GLU A 407 37.13 17.02 -25.39
CA GLU A 407 37.27 18.47 -25.58
C GLU A 407 37.19 18.82 -27.06
N SER A 408 37.71 17.94 -27.93
CA SER A 408 37.61 18.09 -29.38
C SER A 408 37.38 16.76 -30.10
N GLU A 409 37.62 16.75 -31.41
CA GLU A 409 37.61 15.54 -32.22
C GLU A 409 38.68 14.56 -31.72
N VAL A 410 38.32 13.28 -31.65
CA VAL A 410 39.21 12.24 -31.13
C VAL A 410 39.35 11.10 -32.10
N LEU A 411 40.52 10.45 -32.07
CA LEU A 411 40.72 9.15 -32.69
C LEU A 411 40.65 8.09 -31.60
N ALA A 412 39.70 7.15 -31.74
CA ALA A 412 39.46 6.08 -30.78
C ALA A 412 39.89 4.71 -31.32
N SER A 413 40.33 3.84 -30.41
CA SER A 413 40.57 2.42 -30.63
C SER A 413 39.80 1.63 -29.56
N LEU A 414 39.17 0.53 -29.96
CA LEU A 414 38.37 -0.34 -29.11
C LEU A 414 38.86 -1.77 -29.31
N GLU A 415 39.24 -2.42 -28.22
CA GLU A 415 39.70 -3.80 -28.22
C GLU A 415 38.99 -4.58 -27.10
N SER A 416 38.89 -5.91 -27.26
CA SER A 416 38.37 -6.82 -26.23
C SER A 416 39.53 -7.62 -25.67
N ASP A 417 39.65 -7.69 -24.35
CA ASP A 417 40.68 -8.48 -23.69
C ASP A 417 40.30 -9.98 -23.58
N THR A 418 41.15 -10.77 -22.93
CA THR A 418 40.91 -12.22 -22.78
C THR A 418 39.79 -12.58 -21.80
N GLU A 419 39.40 -11.64 -20.94
CA GLU A 419 38.28 -11.77 -20.00
C GLU A 419 36.98 -11.22 -20.60
N GLY A 420 37.08 -10.60 -21.78
CA GLY A 420 35.98 -10.00 -22.52
C GLY A 420 35.64 -8.58 -22.11
N ASN A 421 36.50 -7.94 -21.32
CA ASN A 421 36.36 -6.52 -21.04
C ASN A 421 36.66 -5.74 -22.32
N LEU A 422 35.86 -4.72 -22.60
CA LEU A 422 36.13 -3.82 -23.71
C LEU A 422 36.97 -2.66 -23.21
N ILE A 423 38.05 -2.36 -23.92
CA ILE A 423 39.00 -1.31 -23.60
C ILE A 423 38.93 -0.25 -24.70
N LEU A 424 38.50 0.95 -24.32
CA LEU A 424 38.41 2.11 -25.19
C LEU A 424 39.58 3.06 -24.89
N VAL A 425 40.38 3.36 -25.91
CA VAL A 425 41.49 4.32 -25.81
C VAL A 425 41.33 5.39 -26.86
N TRP A 426 41.56 6.66 -26.49
CA TRP A 426 41.52 7.76 -27.44
C TRP A 426 42.57 8.83 -27.16
N VAL A 427 42.84 9.62 -28.20
CA VAL A 427 43.67 10.82 -28.14
C VAL A 427 42.83 11.99 -28.61
N ASP A 428 42.84 13.08 -27.83
CA ASP A 428 42.21 14.33 -28.24
C ASP A 428 43.08 15.03 -29.29
N ALA A 429 42.51 15.33 -30.46
CA ALA A 429 43.25 15.96 -31.55
C ALA A 429 43.80 17.35 -31.17
N ALA A 430 43.17 18.00 -30.20
CA ALA A 430 43.60 19.29 -29.67
C ALA A 430 44.69 19.18 -28.59
N ASP A 431 44.94 17.99 -28.01
CA ASP A 431 45.95 17.82 -26.96
C ASP A 431 47.37 17.76 -27.56
N PRO A 432 48.19 18.82 -27.39
CA PRO A 432 49.55 18.86 -27.94
C PRO A 432 50.52 17.92 -27.21
N THR A 433 50.14 17.42 -26.04
CA THR A 433 50.95 16.46 -25.26
C THR A 433 50.74 15.03 -25.70
N GLY A 434 49.65 14.76 -26.45
CA GLY A 434 49.29 13.43 -26.93
C GLY A 434 49.01 12.46 -25.79
N ASN A 435 48.42 12.94 -24.68
CA ASN A 435 48.03 12.04 -23.60
C ASN A 435 46.95 11.09 -24.10
N LEU A 436 47.08 9.83 -23.71
CA LEU A 436 46.10 8.80 -24.01
C LEU A 436 45.09 8.76 -22.87
N SER A 437 43.82 8.84 -23.20
CA SER A 437 42.73 8.58 -22.28
C SER A 437 42.22 7.16 -22.49
N MET A 438 41.85 6.49 -21.41
CA MET A 438 41.35 5.12 -21.42
C MET A 438 40.10 5.00 -20.57
N ALA A 439 39.14 4.22 -21.04
CA ALA A 439 37.99 3.74 -20.28
C ALA A 439 37.82 2.24 -20.50
N VAL A 440 37.26 1.54 -19.52
CA VAL A 440 37.02 0.10 -19.58
C VAL A 440 35.54 -0.17 -19.35
N GLN A 441 34.96 -1.02 -20.18
CA GLN A 441 33.67 -1.62 -19.95
C GLN A 441 33.92 -3.08 -19.54
N GLU A 442 33.88 -3.31 -18.24
CA GLU A 442 34.08 -4.64 -17.68
C GLU A 442 32.94 -5.58 -18.09
N ASN A 443 33.26 -6.85 -18.29
CA ASN A 443 32.25 -7.84 -18.58
C ASN A 443 31.47 -8.21 -17.29
N TYR A 444 30.15 -8.15 -17.34
CA TYR A 444 29.31 -8.48 -16.20
C TYR A 444 29.10 -9.99 -16.10
N GLN A 445 29.78 -10.63 -15.14
CA GLN A 445 29.62 -12.04 -14.82
C GLN A 445 29.35 -12.22 -13.33
N CYS A 446 28.34 -13.02 -13.02
CA CYS A 446 28.03 -13.42 -11.65
C CYS A 446 28.12 -14.93 -11.49
N SER A 447 28.58 -15.37 -10.32
CA SER A 447 28.67 -16.78 -9.96
C SER A 447 27.66 -17.10 -8.86
N GLU A 448 26.72 -18.01 -9.15
CA GLU A 448 25.75 -18.49 -8.14
C GLU A 448 26.43 -19.25 -6.99
N ASP A 449 27.64 -19.78 -7.23
CA ASP A 449 28.42 -20.52 -6.23
C ASP A 449 28.92 -19.61 -5.10
N GLU A 450 29.01 -18.30 -5.34
CA GLU A 450 29.46 -17.30 -4.37
C GLU A 450 28.34 -16.83 -3.43
N LEU A 451 27.07 -17.11 -3.76
CA LEU A 451 25.92 -16.72 -2.95
C LEU A 451 25.76 -17.60 -1.71
N ASP A 452 25.36 -16.99 -0.58
CA ASP A 452 24.95 -17.71 0.62
C ASP A 452 23.71 -18.60 0.32
N PRO A 453 23.54 -19.75 0.99
CA PRO A 453 22.37 -20.60 0.80
C PRO A 453 21.01 -19.87 0.84
N VAL A 454 20.84 -18.85 1.69
CA VAL A 454 19.56 -18.12 1.77
C VAL A 454 19.32 -17.20 0.56
N GLU A 455 20.38 -16.66 -0.02
CA GLU A 455 20.33 -15.85 -1.25
C GLU A 455 20.04 -16.74 -2.46
N ARG A 456 20.72 -17.88 -2.53
CA ARG A 456 20.55 -18.87 -3.61
C ARG A 456 19.12 -19.40 -3.67
N ALA A 457 18.53 -19.69 -2.51
CA ALA A 457 17.13 -20.12 -2.42
C ALA A 457 16.16 -19.06 -2.97
N GLY A 458 16.43 -17.77 -2.72
CA GLY A 458 15.68 -16.66 -3.30
C GLY A 458 15.89 -16.54 -4.80
N LEU A 459 17.15 -16.53 -5.27
CA LEU A 459 17.49 -16.43 -6.70
C LEU A 459 16.87 -17.56 -7.52
N GLU A 460 16.85 -18.79 -7.01
CA GLU A 460 16.17 -19.93 -7.67
C GLU A 460 14.69 -19.65 -7.97
N LYS A 461 14.00 -18.86 -7.14
CA LYS A 461 12.61 -18.43 -7.41
C LYS A 461 12.51 -17.38 -8.50
N LEU A 462 13.47 -16.46 -8.58
CA LEU A 462 13.51 -15.46 -9.65
C LEU A 462 13.75 -16.12 -11.00
N LEU A 463 14.66 -17.10 -11.05
CA LEU A 463 15.00 -17.84 -12.27
C LEU A 463 13.94 -18.88 -12.68
N GLY A 464 13.08 -19.31 -11.76
CA GLY A 464 12.01 -20.29 -12.01
C GLY A 464 10.88 -19.80 -12.94
N GLY A 465 10.82 -18.50 -13.23
CA GLY A 465 9.85 -17.87 -14.13
C GLY A 465 8.49 -17.57 -13.49
N GLY A 466 7.73 -16.66 -14.09
CA GLY A 466 6.40 -16.24 -13.62
C GLY A 466 6.40 -15.17 -12.52
N THR A 467 7.57 -14.89 -11.94
CA THR A 467 7.81 -13.82 -10.95
C THR A 467 8.24 -12.50 -11.59
N ARG A 468 8.73 -12.53 -12.83
CA ARG A 468 9.21 -11.37 -13.60
C ARG A 468 8.73 -11.41 -15.05
N PRO A 469 8.78 -10.30 -15.81
CA PRO A 469 8.61 -10.31 -17.26
C PRO A 469 9.55 -11.33 -17.93
N ALA A 470 9.07 -12.01 -18.97
CA ALA A 470 9.87 -13.00 -19.68
C ALA A 470 11.11 -12.35 -20.32
N GLY A 471 12.29 -12.90 -20.04
CA GLY A 471 13.56 -12.38 -20.54
C GLY A 471 14.17 -11.25 -19.72
N ALA A 472 13.59 -10.88 -18.56
CA ALA A 472 14.22 -9.98 -17.62
C ALA A 472 15.49 -10.61 -17.03
N GLU A 473 16.59 -9.87 -17.06
CA GLU A 473 17.83 -10.23 -16.37
C GLU A 473 17.69 -10.01 -14.85
N VAL A 474 18.48 -10.72 -14.06
CA VAL A 474 18.54 -10.56 -12.60
C VAL A 474 19.96 -10.14 -12.24
N PRO A 475 20.30 -8.84 -12.31
CA PRO A 475 21.61 -8.36 -11.90
C PRO A 475 21.71 -8.43 -10.38
N TYR A 476 22.62 -9.27 -9.87
CA TYR A 476 22.76 -9.46 -8.42
C TYR A 476 24.16 -9.25 -7.87
N CYS A 477 25.24 -9.40 -8.63
CA CYS A 477 26.62 -9.21 -8.14
C CYS A 477 27.19 -7.83 -8.52
N ARG A 478 28.40 -7.51 -8.01
CA ARG A 478 29.15 -6.25 -8.26
C ARG A 478 28.40 -5.00 -7.78
N ASN A 479 27.60 -5.17 -6.74
CA ASN A 479 26.92 -4.07 -6.07
C ASN A 479 27.76 -3.57 -4.90
N GLN A 480 27.51 -2.34 -4.49
CA GLN A 480 28.10 -1.69 -3.33
C GLN A 480 26.98 -1.16 -2.44
N PHE A 481 26.97 -1.58 -1.18
CA PHE A 481 26.13 -0.93 -0.19
C PHE A 481 26.65 0.48 0.09
N ASP A 482 25.75 1.46 0.03
CA ASP A 482 26.10 2.85 0.33
C ASP A 482 25.74 3.19 1.78
N ARG A 483 24.47 2.99 2.17
CA ARG A 483 23.97 3.41 3.48
C ARG A 483 22.61 2.83 3.85
N ILE A 484 22.37 2.62 5.16
CA ILE A 484 21.03 2.55 5.74
C ILE A 484 20.55 3.98 6.04
N ILE A 485 19.40 4.36 5.52
CA ILE A 485 18.76 5.67 5.73
C ILE A 485 17.75 5.56 6.88
N TYR A 486 17.88 6.41 7.90
CA TYR A 486 17.00 6.39 9.08
C TYR A 486 16.02 7.56 9.13
N THR A 487 14.79 7.29 9.55
CA THR A 487 13.87 8.32 10.03
C THR A 487 13.30 7.96 11.40
N PRO A 488 13.36 8.84 12.42
CA PRO A 488 14.25 10.01 12.49
C PRO A 488 15.74 9.59 12.46
N ASN A 489 16.65 10.54 12.71
CA ASN A 489 18.11 10.27 12.77
C ASN A 489 18.45 9.05 13.64
N PRO A 490 19.52 8.31 13.29
CA PRO A 490 19.95 7.17 14.07
C PRO A 490 20.60 7.60 15.40
N GLU A 491 20.65 6.68 16.35
CA GLU A 491 21.41 6.85 17.58
C GLU A 491 22.87 6.39 17.38
N ALA A 492 23.81 7.04 18.09
CA ALA A 492 25.24 6.82 17.94
C ALA A 492 25.70 5.40 18.35
N GLU A 493 24.86 4.67 19.09
CA GLU A 493 25.09 3.31 19.52
C GLU A 493 25.10 2.29 18.38
N TYR A 494 24.42 2.58 17.27
CA TYR A 494 24.33 1.66 16.14
C TYR A 494 24.72 2.24 14.79
N SER A 495 24.77 3.57 14.63
CA SER A 495 25.18 4.20 13.37
C SER A 495 26.14 5.37 13.62
N ASP A 496 27.09 5.54 12.72
CA ASP A 496 28.00 6.70 12.68
C ASP A 496 27.47 7.83 11.79
N GLN A 497 26.24 7.71 11.29
CA GLN A 497 25.65 8.65 10.35
C GLN A 497 25.61 10.06 10.94
N GLN A 498 25.94 11.05 10.13
CA GLN A 498 25.78 12.44 10.54
C GLN A 498 24.30 12.74 10.82
N ILE A 499 24.02 13.25 12.02
CA ILE A 499 22.71 13.77 12.41
C ILE A 499 22.45 15.05 11.63
N THR A 500 21.36 15.09 10.88
CA THR A 500 20.91 16.30 10.18
C THR A 500 19.61 16.80 10.80
N LYS A 501 19.13 17.98 10.36
CA LYS A 501 17.87 18.53 10.87
C LYS A 501 16.68 17.65 10.52
N ASN A 502 16.67 17.11 9.30
CA ASN A 502 15.52 16.40 8.75
C ASN A 502 15.77 14.88 8.58
N GLY A 503 16.90 14.37 9.06
CA GLY A 503 17.24 12.94 9.03
C GLY A 503 17.30 12.36 7.61
N GLY A 504 16.64 11.22 7.40
CA GLY A 504 16.60 10.53 6.12
C GLY A 504 16.17 11.39 4.93
N PHE A 505 15.33 12.41 5.14
CA PHE A 505 14.91 13.30 4.05
C PHE A 505 16.07 14.13 3.47
N ASP A 506 17.01 14.58 4.31
CA ASP A 506 18.19 15.32 3.84
C ASP A 506 19.13 14.41 3.02
N GLN A 507 19.22 13.13 3.39
CA GLN A 507 20.04 12.15 2.68
C GLN A 507 19.47 11.84 1.30
N VAL A 508 18.16 11.59 1.20
CA VAL A 508 17.50 11.37 -0.10
C VAL A 508 17.65 12.61 -0.99
N SER A 509 17.46 13.81 -0.43
CA SER A 509 17.67 15.07 -1.18
C SER A 509 19.10 15.24 -1.68
N ALA A 510 20.11 14.84 -0.91
CA ALA A 510 21.50 14.92 -1.34
C ALA A 510 21.81 13.99 -2.52
N LEU A 511 21.18 12.81 -2.57
CA LEU A 511 21.31 11.88 -3.71
C LEU A 511 20.66 12.45 -4.98
N VAL A 512 19.50 13.10 -4.84
CA VAL A 512 18.78 13.74 -5.95
C VAL A 512 19.57 14.94 -6.52
N GLU A 513 20.19 15.74 -5.66
CA GLU A 513 21.00 16.91 -6.07
C GLU A 513 22.23 16.50 -6.92
N GLY A 514 22.70 15.26 -6.80
CA GLY A 514 23.87 14.75 -7.53
C GLY A 514 23.57 14.06 -8.86
N ALA A 515 22.32 14.06 -9.33
CA ALA A 515 21.94 13.36 -10.55
C ALA A 515 22.53 14.00 -11.83
N GLU A 516 22.89 13.18 -12.80
CA GLU A 516 23.48 13.58 -14.09
C GLU A 516 22.54 13.37 -15.30
N TYR A 517 21.58 12.45 -15.19
CA TYR A 517 20.69 12.04 -16.28
C TYR A 517 19.24 11.94 -15.83
N GLU A 518 18.99 11.19 -14.75
CA GLU A 518 17.64 10.79 -14.40
C GLU A 518 17.44 10.50 -12.92
N VAL A 519 16.31 10.96 -12.38
CA VAL A 519 15.81 10.61 -11.04
C VAL A 519 14.45 9.97 -11.18
N LEU A 520 14.30 8.74 -10.68
CA LEU A 520 13.01 8.07 -10.56
C LEU A 520 12.67 7.96 -9.07
N PHE A 521 11.60 8.62 -8.66
CA PHE A 521 11.20 8.67 -7.26
C PHE A 521 9.74 8.22 -7.11
N ASN A 522 9.48 7.26 -6.24
CA ASN A 522 8.14 6.82 -5.89
C ASN A 522 7.90 6.98 -4.39
N VAL A 523 6.71 7.44 -4.02
CA VAL A 523 6.24 7.42 -2.65
C VAL A 523 4.74 7.13 -2.59
N MET A 524 4.35 6.30 -1.64
CA MET A 524 2.94 6.04 -1.34
C MET A 524 2.19 7.31 -0.90
N GLN A 525 2.74 8.03 0.09
CA GLN A 525 2.11 9.22 0.67
C GLN A 525 3.05 10.43 0.65
N TYR A 526 2.59 11.51 0.03
CA TYR A 526 3.15 12.85 0.07
C TYR A 526 2.14 13.78 0.75
N VAL A 527 2.47 14.32 1.93
CA VAL A 527 1.53 15.18 2.68
C VAL A 527 1.61 16.64 2.26
N GLU A 528 0.47 17.33 2.32
CA GLU A 528 0.41 18.79 2.16
C GLU A 528 1.35 19.49 3.13
N THR A 529 2.00 20.55 2.66
CA THR A 529 2.84 21.40 3.49
C THR A 529 1.99 22.24 4.45
N LYS A 530 2.04 21.89 5.75
CA LYS A 530 1.33 22.58 6.84
C LYS A 530 2.25 23.42 7.72
N ALA A 531 3.51 23.02 7.83
CA ALA A 531 4.53 23.67 8.65
C ALA A 531 5.91 23.49 8.02
N GLU A 532 6.84 24.40 8.33
CA GLU A 532 8.22 24.31 7.86
C GLU A 532 9.17 23.84 8.98
N PRO A 533 10.16 22.99 8.66
CA PRO A 533 10.37 22.29 7.39
C PRO A 533 9.32 21.22 7.10
N SER A 534 8.96 21.06 5.82
CA SER A 534 8.09 19.98 5.31
C SER A 534 8.92 18.88 4.62
N PRO A 535 8.63 17.58 4.85
CA PRO A 535 9.33 16.48 4.17
C PRO A 535 9.32 16.62 2.64
N GLY A 536 8.15 16.96 2.08
CA GLY A 536 7.97 17.17 0.65
C GLY A 536 8.85 18.30 0.09
N ARG A 537 8.86 19.44 0.81
CA ARG A 537 9.68 20.59 0.43
C ARG A 537 11.17 20.34 0.47
N ILE A 538 11.65 19.48 1.37
CA ILE A 538 13.06 19.11 1.42
C ILE A 538 13.49 18.38 0.14
N LEU A 539 12.63 17.49 -0.40
CA LEU A 539 12.88 16.84 -1.69
C LEU A 539 12.81 17.86 -2.84
N VAL A 540 11.73 18.62 -2.98
CA VAL A 540 11.60 19.53 -4.13
C VAL A 540 12.59 20.69 -4.09
N GLU A 541 13.12 21.08 -2.93
CA GLU A 541 14.21 22.06 -2.84
C GLU A 541 15.48 21.52 -3.52
N SER A 542 15.81 20.24 -3.34
CA SER A 542 16.93 19.61 -4.07
C SER A 542 16.67 19.54 -5.58
N ILE A 543 15.43 19.25 -6.00
CA ILE A 543 15.04 19.27 -7.41
C ILE A 543 15.14 20.70 -7.98
N GLY A 544 14.75 21.72 -7.21
CA GLY A 544 14.87 23.13 -7.59
C GLY A 544 16.34 23.57 -7.75
N LYS A 545 17.25 23.09 -6.89
CA LYS A 545 18.68 23.30 -7.06
C LYS A 545 19.22 22.60 -8.31
N LEU A 546 18.82 21.36 -8.55
CA LEU A 546 19.19 20.61 -9.76
C LEU A 546 18.70 21.34 -11.02
N TYR A 547 17.45 21.82 -11.02
CA TYR A 547 16.92 22.67 -12.08
C TYR A 547 17.80 23.91 -12.33
N GLN A 548 18.24 24.58 -11.26
CA GLN A 548 19.10 25.75 -11.38
C GLN A 548 20.49 25.41 -11.92
N GLN A 549 21.07 24.27 -11.52
CA GLN A 549 22.35 23.78 -12.06
C GLN A 549 22.25 23.51 -13.56
N VAL A 550 21.20 22.81 -14.00
CA VAL A 550 20.92 22.54 -15.42
C VAL A 550 20.69 23.84 -16.20
N LYS A 551 19.96 24.79 -15.63
CA LYS A 551 19.70 26.10 -16.25
C LYS A 551 20.98 26.94 -16.38
N ASP A 552 21.87 26.88 -15.40
CA ASP A 552 23.10 27.67 -15.39
C ASP A 552 24.19 27.08 -16.29
N ASN A 553 24.26 25.74 -16.43
CA ASN A 553 25.27 25.02 -17.22
C ASN A 553 24.64 23.83 -17.98
N PRO A 554 23.76 24.06 -18.97
CA PRO A 554 23.08 22.97 -19.69
C PRO A 554 24.05 22.03 -20.42
N GLU A 555 25.24 22.50 -20.78
CA GLU A 555 26.32 21.68 -21.36
C GLU A 555 26.84 20.57 -20.44
N ASP A 556 26.68 20.74 -19.13
CA ASP A 556 27.04 19.70 -18.15
C ASP A 556 26.04 18.53 -18.19
N TYR A 557 24.89 18.71 -18.83
CA TYR A 557 23.80 17.75 -18.98
C TYR A 557 23.49 17.50 -20.46
N PRO A 558 24.38 16.86 -21.24
CA PRO A 558 24.23 16.69 -22.69
C PRO A 558 22.99 15.89 -23.10
N ARG A 559 22.41 15.11 -22.18
CA ARG A 559 21.14 14.38 -22.38
C ARG A 559 19.93 15.10 -21.80
N GLY A 560 20.13 16.29 -21.26
CA GLY A 560 19.20 16.92 -20.35
C GLY A 560 19.14 16.21 -19.00
N MET A 561 18.18 16.63 -18.20
CA MET A 561 17.89 16.09 -16.87
C MET A 561 16.41 15.74 -16.79
N THR A 562 16.10 14.49 -16.42
CA THR A 562 14.72 14.04 -16.22
C THR A 562 14.46 13.65 -14.76
N VAL A 563 13.43 14.22 -14.15
CA VAL A 563 12.97 13.85 -12.80
C VAL A 563 11.55 13.32 -12.89
N ARG A 564 11.29 12.10 -12.43
CA ARG A 564 9.96 11.50 -12.38
C ARG A 564 9.55 11.24 -10.94
N ILE A 565 8.37 11.74 -10.59
CA ILE A 565 7.76 11.59 -9.27
C ILE A 565 6.45 10.81 -9.45
N LEU A 566 6.46 9.56 -9.02
CA LEU A 566 5.26 8.73 -8.97
C LEU A 566 4.68 8.73 -7.55
N LEU A 567 3.40 9.09 -7.45
CA LEU A 567 2.65 9.03 -6.22
C LEU A 567 1.80 7.77 -6.18
N GLY A 568 1.72 7.15 -5.00
CA GLY A 568 1.03 5.89 -4.84
C GLY A 568 -0.48 5.94 -5.03
N ASN A 569 -1.07 7.13 -5.18
CA ASN A 569 -2.52 7.37 -5.21
C ASN A 569 -3.21 6.99 -3.88
N TYR A 570 -2.55 7.29 -2.76
CA TYR A 570 -3.00 6.92 -1.42
C TYR A 570 -4.39 7.49 -1.08
N PRO A 571 -5.36 6.65 -0.67
CA PRO A 571 -6.71 7.10 -0.35
C PRO A 571 -6.76 7.78 1.03
N ILE A 572 -7.28 9.00 1.06
CA ILE A 572 -7.54 9.75 2.29
C ILE A 572 -8.95 9.40 2.77
N ILE A 573 -9.05 8.42 3.68
CA ILE A 573 -10.34 7.89 4.17
C ILE A 573 -11.20 8.99 4.83
N ALA A 574 -10.57 9.99 5.48
CA ALA A 574 -11.28 11.03 6.23
C ALA A 574 -12.21 11.89 5.36
N ASN A 575 -11.87 12.11 4.09
CA ASN A 575 -12.63 12.93 3.14
C ASN A 575 -13.02 12.17 1.86
N PHE A 576 -12.67 10.89 1.75
CA PHE A 576 -12.88 10.05 0.56
C PHE A 576 -12.26 10.63 -0.72
N SER A 577 -11.06 11.24 -0.62
CA SER A 577 -10.30 11.71 -1.78
C SER A 577 -9.07 10.84 -2.06
N TRP A 578 -8.62 10.84 -3.31
CA TRP A 578 -7.42 10.15 -3.78
C TRP A 578 -6.82 10.97 -4.92
N GLY A 579 -5.51 10.85 -5.12
CA GLY A 579 -4.79 11.55 -6.18
C GLY A 579 -4.52 13.03 -5.94
N ASP A 580 -5.20 13.69 -5.00
CA ASP A 580 -5.03 15.14 -4.74
C ASP A 580 -3.59 15.55 -4.38
N GLN A 581 -2.78 14.61 -3.88
CA GLN A 581 -1.39 14.84 -3.48
C GLN A 581 -0.50 15.32 -4.65
N ILE A 582 -0.85 14.97 -5.89
CA ILE A 582 -0.15 15.42 -7.09
C ILE A 582 -0.10 16.95 -7.21
N ILE A 583 -1.19 17.62 -6.80
CA ILE A 583 -1.28 19.07 -6.84
C ILE A 583 -0.36 19.69 -5.78
N GLU A 584 -0.19 19.03 -4.63
CA GLU A 584 0.74 19.48 -3.60
C GLU A 584 2.20 19.38 -4.05
N VAL A 585 2.57 18.30 -4.76
CA VAL A 585 3.90 18.19 -5.38
C VAL A 585 4.14 19.34 -6.36
N ILE A 586 3.19 19.64 -7.26
CA ILE A 586 3.37 20.70 -8.25
C ILE A 586 3.45 22.09 -7.60
N LYS A 587 2.66 22.35 -6.55
CA LYS A 587 2.78 23.58 -5.74
C LYS A 587 4.17 23.71 -5.12
N ASP A 588 4.70 22.60 -4.60
CA ASP A 588 6.02 22.57 -3.97
C ASP A 588 7.14 22.71 -5.02
N LEU A 589 7.02 22.14 -6.22
CA LEU A 589 7.94 22.37 -7.36
C LEU A 589 7.95 23.86 -7.77
N LYS A 590 6.78 24.49 -7.88
CA LYS A 590 6.66 25.93 -8.13
C LYS A 590 7.33 26.74 -7.02
N TRP A 591 7.11 26.36 -5.75
CA TRP A 591 7.74 27.02 -4.60
C TRP A 591 9.28 26.92 -4.66
N ALA A 592 9.81 25.80 -5.14
CA ALA A 592 11.25 25.58 -5.30
C ALA A 592 11.89 26.36 -6.48
N GLY A 593 11.10 27.13 -7.23
CA GLY A 593 11.59 27.99 -8.31
C GLY A 593 11.57 27.35 -9.70
N ILE A 594 10.93 26.20 -9.87
CA ILE A 594 10.77 25.57 -11.19
C ILE A 594 9.71 26.34 -11.99
N GLU A 595 10.11 26.86 -13.15
CA GLU A 595 9.28 27.74 -13.97
C GLU A 595 8.43 26.96 -14.98
N LYS A 596 8.98 25.85 -15.51
CA LYS A 596 8.31 24.96 -16.46
C LYS A 596 8.55 23.50 -16.07
N MET A 597 7.54 22.65 -16.26
CA MET A 597 7.72 21.21 -16.08
C MET A 597 8.58 20.60 -17.20
N VAL A 598 8.54 21.18 -18.40
CA VAL A 598 9.39 20.77 -19.53
C VAL A 598 10.00 22.03 -20.13
N ASP A 599 11.33 22.09 -20.18
CA ASP A 599 12.06 23.17 -20.83
C ASP A 599 13.10 22.62 -21.82
N PRO A 600 12.72 22.46 -23.11
CA PRO A 600 13.62 21.91 -24.12
C PRO A 600 14.84 22.79 -24.42
N GLU A 601 14.83 24.08 -24.06
CA GLU A 601 15.98 24.97 -24.31
C GLU A 601 17.19 24.63 -23.45
N ILE A 602 16.94 24.09 -22.25
CA ILE A 602 17.99 23.69 -21.28
C ILE A 602 18.01 22.18 -21.04
N GLY A 603 17.22 21.40 -21.79
CA GLY A 603 17.11 19.96 -21.60
C GLY A 603 16.45 19.53 -20.29
N TRP A 604 15.59 20.36 -19.69
CA TRP A 604 14.93 20.03 -18.41
C TRP A 604 13.60 19.32 -18.61
N ARG A 605 13.33 18.31 -17.78
CA ARG A 605 12.02 17.65 -17.69
C ARG A 605 11.74 17.16 -16.26
N VAL A 606 10.63 17.60 -15.67
CA VAL A 606 10.06 17.04 -14.44
C VAL A 606 8.64 16.56 -14.70
N GLU A 607 8.36 15.33 -14.29
CA GLU A 607 7.10 14.64 -14.54
C GLU A 607 6.52 14.17 -13.22
N VAL A 608 5.23 14.42 -12.99
CA VAL A 608 4.54 13.99 -11.78
C VAL A 608 3.30 13.21 -12.17
N ALA A 609 3.13 12.02 -11.62
CA ALA A 609 2.02 11.14 -11.93
C ALA A 609 1.43 10.47 -10.68
N ASN A 610 0.15 10.12 -10.75
CA ASN A 610 -0.48 9.20 -9.81
C ASN A 610 -0.51 7.79 -10.40
N TYR A 611 -0.20 6.81 -9.56
CA TYR A 611 -0.41 5.40 -9.89
C TYR A 611 -1.89 5.17 -10.30
N PRO A 612 -2.15 4.46 -11.41
CA PRO A 612 -3.49 4.39 -12.00
C PRO A 612 -4.50 3.60 -11.16
N GLY A 613 -4.06 2.83 -10.16
CA GLY A 613 -4.90 2.10 -9.21
C GLY A 613 -5.20 2.88 -7.93
N VAL A 614 -6.44 2.75 -7.41
CA VAL A 614 -6.84 3.28 -6.08
C VAL A 614 -6.81 2.17 -5.02
N TYR A 615 -7.19 0.95 -5.42
CA TYR A 615 -7.04 -0.28 -4.65
C TYR A 615 -6.79 -1.44 -5.64
N PRO A 616 -5.65 -2.16 -5.56
CA PRO A 616 -4.48 -1.76 -4.79
C PRO A 616 -3.93 -0.41 -5.26
N HIS A 617 -3.54 0.44 -4.30
CA HIS A 617 -2.70 1.60 -4.56
C HIS A 617 -1.23 1.16 -4.50
N SER A 618 -0.30 1.98 -5.01
CA SER A 618 1.13 1.68 -4.85
C SER A 618 1.56 2.05 -3.43
N HIS A 619 2.06 1.07 -2.68
CA HIS A 619 2.69 1.26 -1.38
C HIS A 619 4.22 1.37 -1.49
N ASN A 620 4.76 1.20 -2.70
CA ASN A 620 6.16 1.27 -3.03
C ASN A 620 6.72 2.66 -2.67
N LYS A 621 7.92 2.66 -2.07
CA LYS A 621 8.73 3.85 -1.89
C LYS A 621 10.13 3.51 -2.35
N MET A 622 10.58 4.14 -3.42
CA MET A 622 11.87 3.82 -4.02
C MET A 622 12.50 5.06 -4.65
N LEU A 623 13.82 4.98 -4.83
CA LEU A 623 14.63 5.98 -5.50
C LEU A 623 15.53 5.27 -6.51
N VAL A 624 15.64 5.79 -7.72
CA VAL A 624 16.72 5.44 -8.65
C VAL A 624 17.37 6.73 -9.12
N VAL A 625 18.70 6.77 -9.14
CA VAL A 625 19.48 7.90 -9.65
C VAL A 625 20.43 7.38 -10.74
N ASP A 626 20.30 7.95 -11.93
CA ASP A 626 21.14 7.74 -13.12
C ASP A 626 21.28 6.27 -13.58
N GLY A 627 20.38 5.39 -13.16
CA GLY A 627 20.58 3.94 -13.32
C GLY A 627 21.88 3.45 -12.67
N LYS A 628 22.43 4.17 -11.69
CA LYS A 628 23.62 3.75 -10.93
C LYS A 628 23.25 3.33 -9.52
N LEU A 629 22.34 4.07 -8.89
CA LEU A 629 21.93 3.87 -7.51
C LEU A 629 20.46 3.45 -7.46
N ALA A 630 20.16 2.45 -6.65
CA ALA A 630 18.80 2.09 -6.24
C ALA A 630 18.63 2.27 -4.73
N GLY A 631 17.45 2.72 -4.33
CA GLY A 631 17.04 2.84 -2.95
C GLY A 631 15.68 2.23 -2.70
N GLY A 632 15.59 1.35 -1.71
CA GLY A 632 14.32 0.84 -1.17
C GLY A 632 14.02 1.56 0.15
N LEU A 633 12.89 2.26 0.22
CA LEU A 633 12.53 3.11 1.35
C LEU A 633 11.31 2.53 2.10
N GLY A 634 11.32 2.60 3.43
CA GLY A 634 10.19 2.23 4.28
C GLY A 634 9.27 3.40 4.63
N PHE A 635 9.81 4.63 4.62
CA PHE A 635 9.15 5.84 5.10
C PHE A 635 8.42 6.64 4.01
N ASN A 636 7.34 7.29 4.42
CA ASN A 636 6.58 8.22 3.58
C ASN A 636 7.10 9.65 3.73
N TYR A 637 6.72 10.53 2.81
CA TYR A 637 6.97 11.96 2.91
C TYR A 637 5.91 12.61 3.80
N ASN A 638 6.00 12.31 5.10
CA ASN A 638 5.05 12.68 6.15
C ASN A 638 5.78 13.15 7.42
N TYR A 639 5.26 14.17 8.09
CA TYR A 639 5.87 14.79 9.27
C TYR A 639 6.14 13.82 10.42
N ILE A 640 5.34 12.75 10.55
CA ILE A 640 5.46 11.77 11.64
C ILE A 640 6.85 11.10 11.72
N HIS A 641 7.60 11.09 10.61
CA HIS A 641 8.97 10.57 10.53
C HIS A 641 10.03 11.54 11.09
N PHE A 642 9.68 12.79 11.38
CA PHE A 642 10.53 13.70 12.13
C PHE A 642 10.55 13.38 13.62
N THR A 643 11.58 13.89 14.32
CA THR A 643 11.63 13.83 15.77
C THR A 643 10.50 14.67 16.40
N LYS A 644 10.03 14.31 17.60
CA LYS A 644 8.97 15.06 18.30
C LYS A 644 9.32 16.52 18.59
N ASP A 645 10.61 16.81 18.75
CA ASP A 645 11.12 18.17 18.98
C ASP A 645 11.49 18.91 17.68
N HIS A 646 11.18 18.33 16.52
CA HIS A 646 11.48 18.94 15.22
C HIS A 646 10.82 20.32 15.08
N PRO A 647 11.50 21.31 14.46
CA PRO A 647 11.00 22.68 14.38
C PRO A 647 9.63 22.88 13.68
N SER A 648 9.17 21.91 12.90
CA SER A 648 7.82 21.94 12.32
C SER A 648 6.71 21.82 13.37
N GLY A 649 6.99 21.22 14.54
CA GLY A 649 6.01 20.95 15.58
C GLY A 649 5.07 19.75 15.30
N GLU A 650 5.31 19.01 14.21
CA GLU A 650 4.44 17.95 13.70
C GLU A 650 5.09 16.54 13.72
N GLY A 651 6.29 16.41 14.32
CA GLY A 651 7.01 15.13 14.40
C GLY A 651 6.47 14.16 15.47
N ASP A 652 6.71 12.86 15.28
CA ASP A 652 6.17 11.78 16.16
C ASP A 652 7.19 10.70 16.52
N ASP A 653 8.47 10.87 16.17
CA ASP A 653 9.53 9.86 16.34
C ASP A 653 9.18 8.50 15.69
N LEU A 654 8.47 8.49 14.55
CA LEU A 654 8.12 7.24 13.87
C LEU A 654 9.38 6.61 13.27
N PHE A 655 9.90 5.57 13.93
CA PHE A 655 11.12 4.88 13.51
C PHE A 655 10.90 4.05 12.24
N ASP A 656 11.67 4.32 11.20
CA ASP A 656 11.60 3.67 9.90
C ASP A 656 12.98 3.68 9.21
N LEU A 657 13.14 2.86 8.17
CA LEU A 657 14.40 2.58 7.50
C LEU A 657 14.27 2.65 5.97
N GLY A 658 15.36 2.98 5.29
CA GLY A 658 15.59 2.72 3.88
C GLY A 658 17.02 2.23 3.68
N MET A 659 17.35 1.80 2.47
CA MET A 659 18.70 1.37 2.10
C MET A 659 19.01 1.77 0.68
N THR A 660 20.23 2.23 0.42
CA THR A 660 20.73 2.53 -0.92
C THR A 660 21.91 1.64 -1.29
N VAL A 661 21.91 1.21 -2.54
CA VAL A 661 22.90 0.35 -3.14
C VAL A 661 23.25 0.89 -4.52
N THR A 662 24.53 1.00 -4.82
CA THR A 662 25.06 1.41 -6.11
C THR A 662 25.56 0.19 -6.87
N GLY A 663 25.15 0.05 -8.13
CA GLY A 663 25.57 -1.06 -8.98
C GLY A 663 24.47 -1.54 -9.93
N PRO A 664 24.64 -2.76 -10.49
CA PRO A 664 23.71 -3.32 -11.48
C PRO A 664 22.27 -3.50 -10.99
N VAL A 665 22.05 -3.53 -9.67
CA VAL A 665 20.72 -3.59 -9.04
C VAL A 665 19.80 -2.42 -9.49
N ALA A 666 20.37 -1.29 -9.89
CA ALA A 666 19.61 -0.13 -10.35
C ALA A 666 18.82 -0.39 -11.64
N GLN A 667 19.32 -1.23 -12.54
CA GLN A 667 18.61 -1.58 -13.79
C GLN A 667 17.35 -2.38 -13.50
N ASP A 668 17.40 -3.26 -12.50
CA ASP A 668 16.25 -4.03 -12.06
C ASP A 668 15.20 -3.11 -11.42
N ALA A 669 15.64 -2.17 -10.58
CA ALA A 669 14.79 -1.14 -9.99
C ALA A 669 14.10 -0.25 -11.05
N ILE A 670 14.79 0.12 -12.14
CA ILE A 670 14.18 0.84 -13.28
C ILE A 670 13.02 0.03 -13.86
N THR A 671 13.22 -1.28 -14.08
CA THR A 671 12.16 -2.16 -14.63
C THR A 671 10.94 -2.21 -13.72
N HIS A 672 11.15 -2.19 -12.39
CA HIS A 672 10.05 -2.13 -11.42
C HIS A 672 9.33 -0.78 -11.43
N TYR A 673 10.07 0.32 -11.55
CA TYR A 673 9.49 1.65 -11.70
C TYR A 673 8.63 1.74 -12.96
N ASP A 674 9.11 1.18 -14.07
CA ASP A 674 8.44 1.15 -15.36
C ASP A 674 7.10 0.41 -15.39
N ASP A 675 6.97 -0.69 -14.61
CA ASP A 675 5.68 -1.38 -14.46
C ASP A 675 4.64 -0.45 -13.80
N MET A 676 5.06 0.43 -12.90
CA MET A 676 4.16 1.36 -12.22
C MET A 676 3.95 2.67 -12.98
N TRP A 677 4.95 3.13 -13.73
CA TRP A 677 4.94 4.40 -14.46
C TRP A 677 4.12 4.33 -15.74
N GLY A 678 4.28 3.25 -16.52
CA GLY A 678 3.62 3.13 -17.82
C GLY A 678 2.10 3.28 -17.69
N GLY A 679 1.49 4.28 -18.34
CA GLY A 679 0.05 4.50 -18.28
C GLY A 679 -0.48 5.12 -16.97
N ALA A 680 0.39 5.54 -16.06
CA ALA A 680 0.04 6.35 -14.89
C ALA A 680 -0.60 7.70 -15.30
N ASP A 681 -1.38 8.26 -14.38
CA ASP A 681 -2.12 9.52 -14.57
C ASP A 681 -1.18 10.71 -14.31
N GLN A 682 -0.48 11.14 -15.35
CA GLN A 682 0.47 12.25 -15.30
C GLN A 682 -0.25 13.59 -15.44
N ILE A 683 0.19 14.59 -14.68
CA ILE A 683 -0.22 15.98 -14.87
C ILE A 683 0.94 16.76 -15.47
N HIS A 684 0.66 17.46 -16.57
CA HIS A 684 1.60 18.35 -17.23
C HIS A 684 1.04 19.77 -17.22
N CYS A 685 1.81 20.73 -16.69
CA CYS A 685 1.45 22.15 -16.67
C CYS A 685 2.48 22.96 -17.47
N GLU A 686 2.00 23.85 -18.34
CA GLU A 686 2.85 24.58 -19.28
C GLU A 686 3.64 25.74 -18.61
N ASP A 687 3.04 26.42 -17.63
CA ASP A 687 3.65 27.61 -17.00
C ASP A 687 3.39 27.65 -15.49
N LEU A 688 4.43 27.33 -14.71
CA LEU A 688 4.41 27.38 -13.24
C LEU A 688 4.75 28.77 -12.70
N THR A 689 5.06 29.78 -13.53
CA THR A 689 5.35 31.15 -13.06
C THR A 689 4.08 31.92 -12.67
N LEU A 690 2.92 31.54 -13.21
CA LEU A 690 1.62 32.16 -12.96
C LEU A 690 1.19 32.09 -11.48
N THR A 691 0.25 32.95 -11.06
CA THR A 691 -0.23 32.94 -9.67
C THR A 691 -1.05 31.68 -9.36
N ASP A 692 -1.28 31.41 -8.07
CA ASP A 692 -2.14 30.31 -7.67
C ASP A 692 -3.53 30.38 -8.34
N GLY A 693 -4.02 29.22 -8.77
CA GLY A 693 -5.23 29.06 -9.59
C GLY A 693 -4.99 29.26 -11.08
N GLN A 694 -4.07 30.13 -11.50
CA GLN A 694 -3.81 30.38 -12.94
C GLN A 694 -2.92 29.31 -13.57
N TRP A 695 -1.88 28.85 -12.88
CA TRP A 695 -1.04 27.78 -13.40
C TRP A 695 -1.83 26.46 -13.54
N GLN A 696 -2.80 26.23 -12.65
CA GLN A 696 -3.67 25.04 -12.70
C GLN A 696 -4.53 25.01 -13.98
N ASP A 697 -4.93 26.17 -14.49
CA ASP A 697 -5.65 26.30 -15.76
C ASP A 697 -4.77 25.92 -16.98
N THR A 698 -3.44 25.84 -16.81
CA THR A 698 -2.50 25.36 -17.85
C THR A 698 -2.22 23.87 -17.77
N CYS A 699 -2.78 23.18 -16.77
CA CYS A 699 -2.50 21.77 -16.54
C CYS A 699 -3.42 20.87 -17.37
N GLN A 700 -2.85 19.81 -17.92
CA GLN A 700 -3.56 18.75 -18.62
C GLN A 700 -3.14 17.38 -18.10
N GLU A 701 -4.10 16.46 -18.05
CA GLU A 701 -3.84 15.06 -17.76
C GLU A 701 -3.34 14.37 -19.03
N VAL A 702 -2.21 13.69 -18.92
CA VAL A 702 -1.61 12.86 -19.97
C VAL A 702 -1.29 11.49 -19.40
N LYS A 703 -1.05 10.52 -20.28
CA LYS A 703 -0.59 9.19 -19.84
C LYS A 703 0.91 9.16 -19.85
N ALA A 704 1.49 8.75 -18.72
CA ALA A 704 2.92 8.52 -18.61
C ALA A 704 3.36 7.41 -19.59
N THR A 705 4.56 7.59 -20.15
CA THR A 705 5.22 6.64 -21.04
C THR A 705 6.59 6.31 -20.51
N ASN A 706 7.03 5.08 -20.71
CA ASN A 706 8.37 4.65 -20.32
C ASN A 706 9.35 5.11 -21.40
N ASP A 707 10.18 6.08 -21.08
CA ASP A 707 11.26 6.55 -21.93
C ASP A 707 12.49 6.87 -21.07
N HIS A 708 13.64 6.36 -21.44
CA HIS A 708 14.89 6.56 -20.71
C HIS A 708 15.98 7.03 -21.65
N VAL A 709 16.95 7.75 -21.13
CA VAL A 709 18.19 7.98 -21.89
C VAL A 709 18.98 6.66 -21.97
N PRO A 710 19.73 6.41 -23.06
CA PRO A 710 20.44 5.15 -23.23
C PRO A 710 21.45 4.85 -22.10
N GLU A 711 21.98 5.87 -21.44
CA GLU A 711 23.00 5.78 -20.39
C GLU A 711 22.49 5.06 -19.13
N VAL A 712 21.24 5.29 -18.72
CA VAL A 712 20.68 4.70 -17.48
C VAL A 712 20.26 3.23 -17.65
N LEU A 713 20.14 2.77 -18.90
CA LEU A 713 19.80 1.40 -19.26
C LEU A 713 21.01 0.45 -19.30
N ARG A 714 22.22 0.97 -19.04
CA ARG A 714 23.45 0.18 -18.99
C ARG A 714 23.77 -0.22 -17.56
N ALA A 715 24.20 -1.46 -17.34
CA ALA A 715 24.61 -1.92 -16.02
C ALA A 715 25.79 -1.10 -15.51
N TYR A 716 25.63 -0.41 -14.39
CA TYR A 716 26.74 0.28 -13.73
C TYR A 716 27.48 -0.72 -12.82
N LEU A 717 28.77 -0.98 -13.06
CA LEU A 717 29.56 -1.75 -12.09
C LEU A 717 30.24 -0.76 -11.15
N SER A 718 29.96 -0.88 -9.85
CA SER A 718 30.70 -0.08 -8.89
C SER A 718 32.18 -0.52 -8.88
N PRO A 719 33.15 0.41 -8.95
CA PRO A 719 34.57 0.07 -8.83
C PRO A 719 34.92 -0.66 -7.54
N GLU A 720 34.18 -0.38 -6.47
CA GLU A 720 34.34 -1.00 -5.14
C GLU A 720 33.30 -2.11 -4.90
N GLY A 721 32.47 -2.44 -5.88
CA GLY A 721 31.37 -3.39 -5.74
C GLY A 721 31.85 -4.84 -5.73
N ASP A 722 31.70 -5.51 -4.58
CA ASP A 722 32.00 -6.93 -4.39
C ASP A 722 30.87 -7.70 -3.68
N THR A 723 29.71 -7.08 -3.50
CA THR A 723 28.58 -7.68 -2.77
C THR A 723 27.40 -8.02 -3.67
N SER A 724 26.56 -8.93 -3.17
CA SER A 724 25.29 -9.25 -3.83
C SER A 724 24.16 -8.38 -3.30
N ALA A 725 23.29 -7.95 -4.21
CA ALA A 725 22.09 -7.20 -3.89
C ALA A 725 20.98 -7.49 -4.89
N PHE A 726 19.73 -7.49 -4.43
CA PHE A 726 18.57 -7.72 -5.28
C PHE A 726 17.56 -6.59 -5.06
N SER A 727 17.02 -6.03 -6.15
CA SER A 727 15.78 -5.27 -6.11
C SER A 727 14.65 -6.26 -6.25
N LEU A 728 13.68 -6.23 -5.34
CA LEU A 728 12.56 -7.16 -5.34
C LEU A 728 11.27 -6.36 -5.44
N TYR A 729 10.42 -6.72 -6.40
CA TYR A 729 9.19 -6.00 -6.66
C TYR A 729 7.95 -6.87 -6.48
N ARG A 730 6.93 -6.25 -5.91
CA ARG A 730 5.62 -6.85 -5.78
C ARG A 730 4.61 -5.99 -6.52
N SER A 731 3.84 -6.59 -7.41
CA SER A 731 2.70 -5.97 -8.09
C SER A 731 1.49 -6.89 -8.10
N GLU A 732 0.41 -6.47 -8.75
CA GLU A 732 -0.74 -7.34 -8.99
C GLU A 732 -0.38 -8.55 -9.89
N LYS A 733 0.62 -8.39 -10.76
CA LYS A 733 1.04 -9.40 -11.74
C LYS A 733 2.21 -10.24 -11.25
N PHE A 734 3.16 -9.61 -10.57
CA PHE A 734 4.45 -10.18 -10.23
C PHE A 734 4.59 -10.24 -8.71
N ASN A 735 4.72 -11.43 -8.14
CA ASN A 735 4.90 -11.63 -6.70
C ASN A 735 6.37 -11.94 -6.37
N GLU A 736 7.28 -11.24 -7.05
CA GLU A 736 8.70 -11.53 -7.01
C GLU A 736 9.26 -11.44 -5.59
N ALA A 737 8.94 -10.36 -4.88
CA ALA A 737 9.37 -10.15 -3.51
C ALA A 737 8.78 -11.20 -2.55
N ASP A 738 7.49 -11.56 -2.69
CA ASP A 738 6.86 -12.59 -1.86
C ASP A 738 7.61 -13.93 -2.00
N ASP A 739 7.85 -14.36 -3.24
CA ASP A 739 8.44 -15.67 -3.52
C ASP A 739 9.92 -15.73 -3.11
N PHE A 740 10.68 -14.68 -3.39
CA PHE A 740 12.09 -14.58 -2.99
C PHE A 740 12.21 -14.60 -1.45
N ILE A 741 11.52 -13.69 -0.76
CA ILE A 741 11.65 -13.52 0.69
C ILE A 741 11.14 -14.77 1.41
N ALA A 742 10.02 -15.37 0.99
CA ALA A 742 9.54 -16.61 1.58
C ALA A 742 10.55 -17.77 1.39
N ALA A 743 11.16 -17.89 0.21
CA ALA A 743 12.18 -18.92 -0.02
C ALA A 743 13.43 -18.71 0.84
N SER A 744 13.93 -17.47 0.94
CA SER A 744 15.07 -17.14 1.81
C SER A 744 14.77 -17.38 3.29
N LEU A 745 13.56 -17.04 3.76
CA LEU A 745 13.13 -17.32 5.14
C LEU A 745 13.10 -18.82 5.41
N ALA A 746 12.46 -19.62 4.54
CA ALA A 746 12.37 -21.07 4.69
C ALA A 746 13.74 -21.77 4.62
N ALA A 747 14.69 -21.21 3.88
CA ALA A 747 16.06 -21.72 3.76
C ALA A 747 16.95 -21.40 4.95
N SER A 748 16.53 -20.49 5.85
CA SER A 748 17.30 -20.12 7.03
C SER A 748 17.61 -21.33 7.91
N THR A 749 18.85 -21.38 8.41
CA THR A 749 19.38 -22.46 9.26
C THR A 749 19.92 -21.97 10.61
N LYS A 750 20.01 -20.66 10.81
CA LYS A 750 20.59 -20.06 12.03
C LYS A 750 19.59 -19.15 12.72
N SER A 751 19.24 -18.04 12.07
CA SER A 751 18.49 -16.97 12.71
C SER A 751 17.72 -16.08 11.74
N ILE A 752 16.57 -15.59 12.18
CA ILE A 752 15.75 -14.58 11.50
C ILE A 752 15.45 -13.46 12.51
N ASP A 753 15.90 -12.26 12.21
CA ASP A 753 15.69 -11.06 13.02
C ASP A 753 14.86 -10.03 12.23
N LEU A 754 13.64 -9.74 12.68
CA LEU A 754 12.70 -8.85 11.98
C LEU A 754 12.35 -7.61 12.81
N ILE A 755 12.33 -6.44 12.15
CA ILE A 755 11.69 -5.23 12.69
C ILE A 755 10.61 -4.81 11.71
N THR A 756 9.35 -4.87 12.15
CA THR A 756 8.19 -4.66 11.28
C THR A 756 7.07 -3.85 11.95
N ALA A 757 6.39 -3.01 11.17
CA ALA A 757 5.15 -2.36 11.57
C ALA A 757 4.04 -3.39 11.81
N ASN A 758 3.90 -4.36 10.91
CA ASN A 758 2.87 -5.39 10.94
C ASN A 758 3.50 -6.78 10.83
N PHE A 759 2.99 -7.71 11.60
CA PHE A 759 3.26 -9.14 11.58
C PHE A 759 1.90 -9.84 11.73
N SER A 760 1.12 -9.82 10.66
CA SER A 760 -0.29 -10.22 10.67
C SER A 760 -0.62 -11.50 9.88
N LEU A 761 -1.57 -12.26 10.42
CA LEU A 761 -2.37 -13.24 9.69
C LEU A 761 -3.31 -12.54 8.69
N ASP A 762 -4.21 -13.30 8.05
CA ASP A 762 -5.27 -12.71 7.23
C ASP A 762 -6.15 -11.73 8.04
N ILE A 763 -6.68 -10.70 7.39
CA ILE A 763 -7.45 -9.63 8.01
C ILE A 763 -8.70 -10.14 8.74
N GLN A 764 -9.34 -11.21 8.26
CA GLN A 764 -10.48 -11.79 8.98
C GLN A 764 -10.10 -12.26 10.38
N CYS A 765 -8.81 -12.54 10.64
CA CYS A 765 -8.34 -12.99 11.94
C CYS A 765 -8.45 -11.93 13.02
N ILE A 766 -8.66 -10.66 12.69
CA ILE A 766 -8.99 -9.64 13.70
C ILE A 766 -10.25 -10.01 14.50
N ILE A 767 -11.15 -10.81 13.93
CA ILE A 767 -12.36 -11.35 14.58
C ILE A 767 -12.03 -12.33 15.71
N HIS A 768 -10.82 -12.92 15.74
CA HIS A 768 -10.36 -13.83 16.80
C HIS A 768 -10.44 -13.18 18.19
N LEU A 769 -10.30 -11.85 18.28
CA LEU A 769 -10.47 -11.09 19.52
C LEU A 769 -11.87 -11.21 20.12
N LEU A 770 -12.89 -11.39 19.27
CA LEU A 770 -14.28 -11.55 19.69
C LEU A 770 -14.68 -13.02 19.81
N PHE A 771 -14.09 -13.88 18.98
CA PHE A 771 -14.39 -15.31 18.92
C PHE A 771 -13.08 -16.11 18.93
N PRO A 772 -12.56 -16.47 20.12
CA PRO A 772 -11.38 -17.30 20.24
C PRO A 772 -11.51 -18.59 19.42
N GLY A 773 -10.48 -18.92 18.65
CA GLY A 773 -10.46 -20.06 17.73
C GLY A 773 -11.08 -19.79 16.34
N PHE A 774 -11.43 -18.54 16.02
CA PHE A 774 -11.91 -18.18 14.68
C PHE A 774 -10.84 -18.39 13.59
N CYS A 775 -9.60 -18.01 13.89
CA CYS A 775 -8.45 -18.28 13.04
C CYS A 775 -7.51 -19.30 13.64
N THR A 776 -6.81 -20.00 12.75
CA THR A 776 -5.78 -21.00 13.04
C THR A 776 -4.53 -20.71 12.21
N LEU A 777 -3.51 -21.58 12.30
CA LEU A 777 -2.35 -21.50 11.41
C LEU A 777 -2.68 -21.79 9.93
N GLU A 778 -3.86 -22.34 9.61
CA GLU A 778 -4.28 -22.48 8.20
C GLU A 778 -4.61 -21.12 7.54
N ASP A 779 -4.78 -20.07 8.35
CA ASP A 779 -5.07 -18.69 7.92
C ASP A 779 -3.79 -17.82 7.90
N SER A 780 -2.62 -18.46 7.89
CA SER A 780 -1.31 -17.81 7.84
C SER A 780 -1.05 -17.15 6.49
N THR A 781 -0.17 -16.15 6.52
CA THR A 781 0.40 -15.54 5.33
C THR A 781 1.65 -16.33 4.88
N PRO A 782 2.05 -16.26 3.60
CA PRO A 782 3.15 -17.08 3.08
C PRO A 782 4.49 -16.93 3.83
N TYR A 783 4.79 -15.74 4.37
CA TYR A 783 5.99 -15.54 5.16
C TYR A 783 5.94 -16.20 6.54
N ILE A 784 4.74 -16.31 7.15
CA ILE A 784 4.58 -17.03 8.42
C ILE A 784 4.81 -18.52 8.18
N ASP A 785 4.27 -19.07 7.09
CA ASP A 785 4.52 -20.46 6.70
C ASP A 785 6.01 -20.72 6.50
N ALA A 786 6.71 -19.83 5.81
CA ALA A 786 8.15 -19.94 5.60
C ALA A 786 8.96 -19.88 6.90
N ILE A 787 8.60 -18.99 7.83
CA ILE A 787 9.23 -18.90 9.16
C ILE A 787 9.00 -20.19 9.95
N LEU A 788 7.77 -20.70 9.98
CA LEU A 788 7.43 -21.94 10.68
C LEU A 788 8.16 -23.13 10.06
N GLU A 789 8.28 -23.18 8.73
CA GLU A 789 9.06 -24.19 8.04
C GLU A 789 10.54 -24.17 8.46
N ALA A 790 11.17 -22.99 8.52
CA ALA A 790 12.56 -22.86 8.96
C ALA A 790 12.76 -23.30 10.41
N VAL A 791 11.84 -22.92 11.30
CA VAL A 791 11.86 -23.34 12.72
C VAL A 791 11.72 -24.86 12.83
N GLU A 792 10.75 -25.46 12.14
CA GLU A 792 10.43 -26.89 12.24
C GLU A 792 11.51 -27.77 11.60
N LYS A 793 12.03 -27.39 10.42
CA LYS A 793 12.96 -28.22 9.66
C LYS A 793 14.42 -27.97 10.02
N ASN A 794 14.77 -26.70 10.28
CA ASN A 794 16.17 -26.28 10.40
C ASN A 794 16.54 -25.84 11.82
N ASN A 795 15.57 -25.79 12.75
CA ASN A 795 15.78 -25.33 14.13
C ASN A 795 16.34 -23.89 14.18
N THR A 796 15.80 -23.04 13.30
CA THR A 796 16.13 -21.61 13.19
C THR A 796 15.57 -20.83 14.37
N LYS A 797 16.35 -19.88 14.91
CA LYS A 797 15.90 -18.93 15.94
C LYS A 797 15.25 -17.71 15.30
N VAL A 798 14.09 -17.30 15.78
CA VAL A 798 13.32 -16.19 15.22
C VAL A 798 13.08 -15.13 16.28
N ARG A 799 13.41 -13.87 15.99
CA ARG A 799 13.17 -12.72 16.85
C ARG A 799 12.45 -11.64 16.09
N VAL A 800 11.31 -11.17 16.59
CA VAL A 800 10.48 -10.17 15.90
C VAL A 800 10.18 -8.99 16.83
N ILE A 801 10.51 -7.78 16.37
CA ILE A 801 10.10 -6.51 16.98
C ILE A 801 8.93 -5.94 16.19
N MET A 802 7.82 -5.66 16.88
CA MET A 802 6.56 -5.25 16.27
C MET A 802 6.02 -3.94 16.85
N GLU A 803 5.23 -3.19 16.06
CA GLU A 803 4.45 -2.04 16.54
C GLU A 803 3.40 -2.46 17.58
N ASN A 804 3.20 -1.64 18.60
CA ASN A 804 2.27 -1.89 19.71
C ASN A 804 1.05 -0.96 19.72
N ALA A 805 1.02 0.03 18.83
CA ALA A 805 -0.05 1.02 18.73
C ALA A 805 -0.93 0.83 17.48
N ASN A 806 -2.07 1.52 17.49
CA ASN A 806 -3.01 1.62 16.36
C ASN A 806 -3.54 0.26 15.89
N SER A 807 -4.07 0.18 14.66
CA SER A 807 -4.55 -1.07 14.07
C SER A 807 -3.45 -2.12 13.95
N TYR A 808 -2.20 -1.70 13.70
CA TYR A 808 -1.06 -2.58 13.55
C TYR A 808 -0.78 -3.37 14.84
N GLY A 809 -0.73 -2.69 15.99
CA GLY A 809 -0.57 -3.35 17.29
C GLY A 809 -1.70 -4.33 17.61
N LEU A 810 -2.93 -4.08 17.11
CA LEU A 810 -4.05 -4.98 17.30
C LEU A 810 -3.87 -6.27 16.48
N GLU A 811 -3.51 -6.14 15.20
CA GLU A 811 -3.24 -7.26 14.31
C GLU A 811 -2.06 -8.11 14.81
N ASN A 812 -0.96 -7.47 15.22
CA ASN A 812 0.22 -8.13 15.77
C ASN A 812 -0.12 -8.98 17.01
N ARG A 813 -1.02 -8.49 17.88
CA ARG A 813 -1.50 -9.23 19.05
C ARG A 813 -2.31 -10.45 18.68
N VAL A 814 -3.19 -10.33 17.68
CA VAL A 814 -3.97 -11.46 17.16
C VAL A 814 -3.05 -12.56 16.66
N THR A 815 -2.06 -12.21 15.85
CA THR A 815 -1.06 -13.17 15.37
C THR A 815 -0.35 -13.86 16.52
N ALA A 816 0.13 -13.10 17.51
CA ALA A 816 0.78 -13.69 18.67
C ALA A 816 -0.15 -14.64 19.45
N MET A 817 -1.42 -14.27 19.65
CA MET A 817 -2.42 -15.12 20.30
C MET A 817 -2.68 -16.44 19.57
N VAL A 818 -2.52 -16.47 18.24
CA VAL A 818 -2.71 -17.67 17.42
C VAL A 818 -1.43 -18.51 17.34
N ILE A 819 -0.27 -17.87 17.09
CA ILE A 819 1.00 -18.57 16.87
C ILE A 819 1.57 -19.16 18.16
N TYR A 820 1.59 -18.42 19.27
CA TYR A 820 2.24 -18.90 20.50
C TYR A 820 1.69 -20.25 21.02
N PRO A 821 0.36 -20.45 21.11
CA PRO A 821 -0.17 -21.75 21.55
C PRO A 821 0.24 -22.91 20.64
N GLU A 822 0.33 -22.68 19.32
CA GLU A 822 0.75 -23.71 18.36
C GLU A 822 2.25 -24.01 18.46
N LEU A 823 3.10 -22.99 18.66
CA LEU A 823 4.52 -23.20 18.94
C LEU A 823 4.73 -24.04 20.20
N VAL A 824 4.05 -23.72 21.30
CA VAL A 824 4.11 -24.49 22.56
C VAL A 824 3.65 -25.93 22.35
N LYS A 825 2.57 -26.13 21.60
CA LYS A 825 2.03 -27.46 21.29
C LYS A 825 3.02 -28.31 20.49
N HIS A 826 3.85 -27.68 19.66
CA HIS A 826 4.90 -28.36 18.89
C HIS A 826 6.26 -28.40 19.61
N GLY A 827 6.38 -27.77 20.79
CA GLY A 827 7.63 -27.69 21.56
C GLY A 827 8.69 -26.77 20.91
N LEU A 828 8.23 -25.72 20.23
CA LEU A 828 9.05 -24.76 19.47
C LEU A 828 9.01 -23.35 20.09
N ASP A 829 8.43 -23.21 21.28
CA ASP A 829 8.28 -21.94 21.99
C ASP A 829 9.61 -21.33 22.45
N ASP A 830 10.70 -22.11 22.45
CA ASP A 830 12.07 -21.61 22.69
C ASP A 830 12.77 -21.11 21.41
N GLN A 831 12.16 -21.32 20.24
CA GLN A 831 12.73 -20.93 18.94
C GLN A 831 12.25 -19.56 18.48
N VAL A 832 11.05 -19.13 18.86
CA VAL A 832 10.45 -17.88 18.38
C VAL A 832 10.17 -16.95 19.54
N GLU A 833 10.72 -15.74 19.47
CA GLU A 833 10.47 -14.68 20.44
C GLU A 833 9.87 -13.45 19.75
N LEU A 834 8.66 -13.09 20.15
CA LEU A 834 7.96 -11.90 19.65
C LEU A 834 7.97 -10.82 20.74
N ARG A 835 8.31 -9.58 20.38
CA ARG A 835 8.33 -8.42 21.27
C ARG A 835 7.64 -7.21 20.67
N PHE A 836 6.95 -6.46 21.51
CA PHE A 836 6.38 -5.16 21.18
C PHE A 836 7.36 -4.04 21.46
N PHE A 837 7.53 -3.13 20.51
CA PHE A 837 8.29 -1.90 20.73
C PHE A 837 7.42 -0.89 21.49
N ASN A 838 7.98 -0.29 22.55
CA ASN A 838 7.29 0.75 23.34
C ASN A 838 7.37 2.15 22.71
N GLY A 839 8.16 2.32 21.65
CA GLY A 839 8.11 3.48 20.78
C GLY A 839 7.20 3.24 19.57
N ARG A 840 7.28 4.11 18.57
CA ARG A 840 6.58 3.95 17.31
C ARG A 840 7.54 3.35 16.28
N VAL A 841 7.10 2.33 15.55
CA VAL A 841 7.89 1.65 14.52
C VAL A 841 7.07 1.43 13.26
N HIS A 842 7.64 1.84 12.14
CA HIS A 842 7.09 1.64 10.81
C HIS A 842 8.08 0.94 9.87
N ALA A 843 9.26 0.52 10.35
CA ALA A 843 10.21 -0.26 9.55
C ALA A 843 9.57 -1.52 8.93
N LYS A 844 10.12 -1.96 7.80
CA LYS A 844 9.87 -3.28 7.20
C LYS A 844 11.22 -3.85 6.81
N SER A 845 11.81 -4.59 7.74
CA SER A 845 13.18 -5.06 7.60
C SER A 845 13.38 -6.43 8.21
N GLY A 846 14.35 -7.16 7.68
CA GLY A 846 14.76 -8.45 8.21
C GLY A 846 16.22 -8.79 7.91
N LEU A 847 16.85 -9.49 8.84
CA LEU A 847 18.17 -10.10 8.66
C LEU A 847 18.04 -11.62 8.80
N ILE A 848 18.50 -12.34 7.78
CA ILE A 848 18.44 -13.81 7.71
C ILE A 848 19.88 -14.35 7.77
N ASP A 849 20.12 -15.27 8.71
CA ASP A 849 21.37 -16.04 8.91
C ASP A 849 22.67 -15.23 9.05
N ASP A 850 22.57 -13.95 9.43
CA ASP A 850 23.68 -12.98 9.38
C ASP A 850 24.30 -12.88 7.95
N ALA A 851 23.50 -13.14 6.92
CA ALA A 851 23.95 -13.28 5.53
C ALA A 851 23.14 -12.45 4.54
N LEU A 852 21.86 -12.21 4.80
CA LEU A 852 20.99 -11.46 3.89
C LEU A 852 20.15 -10.44 4.67
N LEU A 853 20.43 -9.16 4.43
CA LEU A 853 19.65 -8.04 4.92
C LEU A 853 18.60 -7.64 3.89
N ILE A 854 17.39 -7.31 4.34
CA ILE A 854 16.24 -6.92 3.52
C ILE A 854 15.63 -5.66 4.13
N ILE A 855 15.50 -4.58 3.35
CA ILE A 855 14.89 -3.30 3.77
C ILE A 855 14.04 -2.72 2.63
N GLY A 856 12.84 -2.21 2.94
CA GLY A 856 12.01 -1.52 1.95
C GLY A 856 10.59 -1.24 2.44
N SER A 857 9.62 -1.32 1.53
CA SER A 857 8.23 -0.91 1.78
C SER A 857 7.28 -2.06 2.16
N GLN A 858 7.63 -3.31 1.84
CA GLN A 858 6.76 -4.48 1.98
C GLN A 858 6.50 -4.84 3.44
N ASN A 859 5.27 -4.63 3.90
CA ASN A 859 4.86 -5.04 5.24
C ASN A 859 4.77 -6.58 5.35
N PHE A 860 5.06 -7.13 6.53
CA PHE A 860 4.72 -8.52 6.87
C PHE A 860 3.23 -8.60 7.26
N GLN A 861 2.34 -8.33 6.29
CA GLN A 861 0.88 -8.32 6.48
C GLN A 861 0.13 -8.82 5.25
N TYR A 862 -1.09 -9.32 5.44
CA TYR A 862 -1.93 -9.89 4.37
C TYR A 862 -2.10 -8.99 3.12
N SER A 863 -2.13 -7.67 3.26
CA SER A 863 -2.32 -6.75 2.11
C SER A 863 -1.08 -6.59 1.23
N ALA A 864 0.07 -7.03 1.72
CA ALA A 864 1.38 -6.96 1.05
C ALA A 864 1.93 -8.35 0.72
N TRP A 865 1.10 -9.41 0.79
CA TRP A 865 1.49 -10.79 0.52
C TRP A 865 0.37 -11.57 -0.18
N GLY A 866 0.74 -12.58 -0.96
CA GLY A 866 -0.19 -13.55 -1.53
C GLY A 866 -0.78 -13.14 -2.89
N LYS A 867 -1.67 -14.00 -3.41
CA LYS A 867 -2.21 -13.89 -4.77
C LYS A 867 -3.40 -12.92 -4.83
N GLY A 868 -3.39 -11.99 -5.79
CA GLY A 868 -4.60 -11.26 -6.21
C GLY A 868 -4.72 -9.81 -5.75
N GLY A 869 -3.93 -8.90 -6.33
CA GLY A 869 -4.18 -7.45 -6.21
C GLY A 869 -3.81 -6.84 -4.86
N GLY A 870 -2.78 -7.37 -4.18
CA GLY A 870 -2.17 -6.70 -3.02
C GLY A 870 -1.40 -5.44 -3.42
N LEU A 871 -0.92 -4.69 -2.41
CA LEU A 871 -0.20 -3.43 -2.58
C LEU A 871 1.05 -3.58 -3.47
N GLY A 872 1.33 -2.57 -4.30
CA GLY A 872 2.62 -2.50 -4.99
C GLY A 872 3.73 -2.22 -3.98
N GLU A 873 4.79 -3.00 -3.92
CA GLU A 873 5.87 -2.89 -2.91
C GLU A 873 7.25 -3.06 -3.54
N ASN A 874 8.29 -2.51 -2.92
CA ASN A 874 9.69 -2.76 -3.28
C ASN A 874 10.53 -3.03 -2.04
N MET A 875 11.49 -3.95 -2.18
CA MET A 875 12.50 -4.26 -1.18
C MET A 875 13.87 -4.25 -1.87
N ILE A 876 14.89 -3.71 -1.21
CA ILE A 876 16.28 -3.95 -1.57
C ILE A 876 16.87 -4.94 -0.57
N THR A 877 17.66 -5.88 -1.08
CA THR A 877 18.42 -6.81 -0.27
C THR A 877 19.92 -6.64 -0.49
N THR A 878 20.74 -7.00 0.49
CA THR A 878 22.19 -7.02 0.36
C THR A 878 22.82 -8.07 1.27
N SER A 879 23.94 -8.65 0.82
CA SER A 879 24.85 -9.48 1.63
C SER A 879 26.04 -8.71 2.20
N ASP A 880 26.06 -7.39 2.02
CA ASP A 880 27.19 -6.56 2.42
C ASP A 880 27.47 -6.65 3.94
N PRO A 881 28.70 -7.00 4.34
CA PRO A 881 29.02 -7.22 5.75
C PRO A 881 28.92 -5.95 6.60
N ASP A 882 29.15 -4.76 6.04
CA ASP A 882 29.02 -3.50 6.77
C ASP A 882 27.55 -3.15 7.01
N ALA A 883 26.69 -3.38 6.00
CA ALA A 883 25.23 -3.24 6.13
C ALA A 883 24.67 -4.18 7.21
N ILE A 884 25.07 -5.46 7.16
CA ILE A 884 24.66 -6.48 8.13
C ILE A 884 25.15 -6.10 9.54
N ALA A 885 26.40 -5.65 9.68
CA ALA A 885 26.95 -5.25 10.97
C ALA A 885 26.24 -4.02 11.57
N GLU A 886 25.90 -3.02 10.75
CA GLU A 886 25.12 -1.85 11.17
C GLU A 886 23.70 -2.26 11.60
N TYR A 887 22.99 -3.05 10.79
CA TYR A 887 21.66 -3.53 11.11
C TYR A 887 21.63 -4.39 12.39
N LYS A 888 22.61 -5.27 12.58
CA LYS A 888 22.69 -6.11 13.78
C LYS A 888 22.85 -5.29 15.05
N LYS A 889 23.67 -4.22 15.02
CA LYS A 889 23.79 -3.29 16.15
C LYS A 889 22.46 -2.59 16.44
N LEU A 890 21.78 -2.13 15.39
CA LEU A 890 20.46 -1.53 15.49
C LEU A 890 19.45 -2.51 16.12
N PHE A 891 19.37 -3.73 15.60
CA PHE A 891 18.44 -4.75 16.07
C PHE A 891 18.66 -5.04 17.53
N GLU A 892 19.89 -5.33 17.95
CA GLU A 892 20.23 -5.61 19.36
C GLU A 892 19.94 -4.41 20.27
N PHE A 893 20.10 -3.19 19.78
CA PHE A 893 19.78 -1.99 20.52
C PHE A 893 18.26 -1.85 20.73
N LYS A 894 17.45 -1.99 19.67
CA LYS A 894 15.98 -1.89 19.77
C LYS A 894 15.37 -3.11 20.49
N TRP A 895 15.97 -4.30 20.36
CA TRP A 895 15.55 -5.53 21.03
C TRP A 895 15.57 -5.40 22.57
N LYS A 896 16.59 -4.72 23.11
CA LYS A 896 16.70 -4.40 24.55
C LYS A 896 15.63 -3.42 25.05
N GLN A 897 15.03 -2.64 24.15
CA GLN A 897 13.98 -1.68 24.46
C GLN A 897 12.57 -2.27 24.26
N ALA A 898 12.46 -3.28 23.40
CA ALA A 898 11.23 -4.01 23.15
C ALA A 898 10.87 -4.92 24.33
N VAL A 899 9.56 -5.13 24.54
CA VAL A 899 8.98 -5.86 25.66
C VAL A 899 8.35 -7.16 25.16
N PRO A 900 8.57 -8.31 25.83
CA PRO A 900 7.87 -9.56 25.53
C PRO A 900 6.35 -9.38 25.40
N VAL A 901 5.73 -10.12 24.46
CA VAL A 901 4.30 -9.99 24.16
C VAL A 901 3.40 -10.16 25.39
N ASP A 902 3.75 -11.07 26.29
CA ASP A 902 3.02 -11.38 27.52
C ASP A 902 3.16 -10.30 28.61
N GLU A 903 4.18 -9.44 28.51
CA GLU A 903 4.42 -8.31 29.41
C GLU A 903 3.90 -6.97 28.85
N ALA A 904 3.59 -6.90 27.56
CA ALA A 904 3.28 -5.64 26.87
C ALA A 904 1.82 -5.16 27.06
N GLU A 905 1.64 -3.95 27.59
CA GLU A 905 0.35 -3.25 27.62
C GLU A 905 0.02 -2.61 26.25
N TYR A 906 -1.24 -2.74 25.79
CA TYR A 906 -1.66 -2.21 24.49
C TYR A 906 -1.66 -0.68 24.46
N GLY A 907 -1.08 -0.09 23.40
CA GLY A 907 -1.01 1.36 23.23
C GLY A 907 -0.09 2.07 24.24
N ALA A 908 0.70 1.33 25.01
CA ALA A 908 1.68 1.91 25.92
C ALA A 908 2.86 2.50 25.13
N THR A 909 2.79 3.78 24.80
CA THR A 909 3.96 4.56 24.39
C THR A 909 4.62 5.12 25.65
N LYS A 910 5.92 4.88 25.87
CA LYS A 910 6.64 5.58 26.95
C LYS A 910 6.44 7.09 26.78
N LYS A 911 5.90 7.74 27.82
CA LYS A 911 5.73 9.19 27.88
C LYS A 911 7.04 9.93 27.88
#